data_AF-A0A6B2DM53-F1
#
_entry.id   AF-A0A6B2DM53-F1
#
_cell.length_a   1.000
_cell.length_b   1.000
_cell.length_c   1.000
_cell.angle_alpha   90.00
_cell.angle_beta   90.00
_cell.angle_gamma   90.00
#
_symmetry.space_group_name_H-M   'P 1'
#
loop_
_entity.id
_entity.type
_entity.pdbx_description
1 polymer ?
#
loop_
_entity_poly.entity_id
_entity_poly.type
_entity_poly.pdbx_seq_one_letter_code
_entity_poly.pdbx_strand_id
1 'polypeptide(L)'
;QGPMTRVSDQPAFAAEVAAGGALPFIALALSGADQTRDVLRRTREAVGEAPWGVGVLGFAADDVKAAQLAVIRELRPTHAIIAGGRPAQAAALEDAGISTFLHVPSPGLLKQFLEAGARKFVFEGSECGGHVGPRTSFPLWEAQLGVLADFLATTPAPDLQLLFAGGVHDERSAAMVAALAAPVAARGAAIGVLMGTAYLFTREAVEAGAVLPGFQRQLLAAEQTDLLETAPGHATRCVRSSFTEEYAAIKADLAERGVPSRDAWEQLETLNVGRLRLASKGIERVGAELRDVGEDRQLAEGMFMAGEVAVLRSAVTTIAGLHHAVGEGADAFLRERAASFSGAEPEPAAPEPLDIAIVGMACLFPQAPDLASFWANVLSGVDAVTEVPPQRWDTSRYYDAEGQGGKTPSRWGGFLPEIGFDPLRYGIPPSSLASIEPVQLLALEAAHRALVDAGYEQRAFDRSRTSVVFGAEAGSDLSNAMSLRTVLPSYVGELPSELDERLPRLTEDSFPGVLANVIAGRIANRLDLGGANYTVDAACASSLTAVDVACKELTAGTSDLVLCGGADLHNGINDYLLFASAHALSPTGRSATFDSAADGIALGEGVACVALKRLADAERDGDRVYAVIKGVGAASDGRALGL
;
A
#
# COMPACT_ATOMS: atom_id res chain seq x y z
N GLN A 1 -29.73 -10.71 2.66
CA GLN A 1 -29.40 -11.24 1.32
C GLN A 1 -29.19 -10.09 0.33
N GLY A 2 -28.05 -10.00 -0.36
CA GLY A 2 -27.78 -8.93 -1.34
C GLY A 2 -28.39 -9.17 -2.72
N PRO A 3 -28.72 -8.12 -3.50
CA PRO A 3 -29.40 -8.26 -4.79
C PRO A 3 -28.54 -9.07 -5.78
N MET A 4 -29.10 -10.16 -6.31
CA MET A 4 -28.43 -11.04 -7.26
C MET A 4 -29.24 -11.13 -8.55
N THR A 5 -28.72 -10.54 -9.63
CA THR A 5 -29.37 -10.53 -10.94
C THR A 5 -29.72 -11.95 -11.38
N ARG A 6 -30.99 -12.17 -11.79
CA ARG A 6 -31.55 -13.49 -12.19
C ARG A 6 -31.56 -14.58 -11.12
N VAL A 7 -31.25 -14.25 -9.87
CA VAL A 7 -31.38 -15.16 -8.75
C VAL A 7 -32.43 -14.64 -7.77
N SER A 8 -32.22 -13.42 -7.24
CA SER A 8 -33.12 -12.81 -6.28
C SER A 8 -34.30 -12.07 -6.92
N ASP A 9 -34.59 -12.35 -8.19
CA ASP A 9 -35.79 -11.88 -8.89
C ASP A 9 -37.02 -12.78 -8.67
N GLN A 10 -36.93 -13.73 -7.72
CA GLN A 10 -37.99 -14.67 -7.37
C GLN A 10 -38.67 -14.28 -6.04
N PRO A 11 -39.96 -13.89 -6.06
CA PRO A 11 -40.72 -13.56 -4.85
C PRO A 11 -40.74 -14.66 -3.78
N ALA A 12 -40.85 -15.93 -4.19
CA ALA A 12 -40.87 -17.06 -3.26
C ALA A 12 -39.56 -17.16 -2.47
N PHE A 13 -38.41 -16.97 -3.12
CA PHE A 13 -37.12 -16.99 -2.45
C PHE A 13 -36.96 -15.81 -1.48
N ALA A 14 -37.45 -14.63 -1.85
CA ALA A 14 -37.48 -13.49 -0.95
C ALA A 14 -38.34 -13.76 0.31
N ALA A 15 -39.46 -14.48 0.16
CA ALA A 15 -40.30 -14.87 1.28
C ALA A 15 -39.58 -15.85 2.23
N GLU A 16 -38.84 -16.83 1.71
CA GLU A 16 -38.03 -17.74 2.55
C GLU A 16 -36.93 -17.00 3.32
N VAL A 17 -36.24 -16.05 2.67
CA VAL A 17 -35.22 -15.22 3.33
C VAL A 17 -35.84 -14.34 4.43
N ALA A 18 -37.00 -13.73 4.16
CA ALA A 18 -37.73 -12.92 5.12
C ALA A 18 -38.27 -13.75 6.30
N ALA A 19 -38.79 -14.95 6.04
CA ALA A 19 -39.23 -15.89 7.07
C ALA A 19 -38.07 -16.33 7.98
N GLY A 20 -36.86 -16.43 7.41
CA GLY A 20 -35.61 -16.64 8.16
C GLY A 20 -35.14 -15.42 8.96
N GLY A 21 -35.85 -14.29 8.93
CA GLY A 21 -35.54 -13.08 9.70
C GLY A 21 -34.52 -12.13 9.07
N ALA A 22 -34.06 -12.38 7.84
CA ALA A 22 -33.13 -11.50 7.14
C ALA A 22 -33.86 -10.55 6.18
N LEU A 23 -33.18 -9.48 5.77
CA LEU A 23 -33.67 -8.53 4.76
C LEU A 23 -33.38 -9.07 3.33
N PRO A 24 -34.39 -9.46 2.54
CA PRO A 24 -34.21 -9.82 1.14
C PRO A 24 -34.13 -8.57 0.24
N PHE A 25 -33.28 -8.65 -0.79
CA PHE A 25 -33.18 -7.63 -1.84
C PHE A 25 -33.46 -8.21 -3.23
N ILE A 26 -34.45 -7.65 -3.91
CA ILE A 26 -34.81 -8.00 -5.28
C ILE A 26 -33.90 -7.27 -6.27
N ALA A 27 -33.24 -8.02 -7.16
CA ALA A 27 -32.44 -7.42 -8.22
C ALA A 27 -33.33 -7.06 -9.41
N LEU A 28 -33.44 -5.76 -9.72
CA LEU A 28 -34.23 -5.28 -10.87
C LEU A 28 -33.51 -5.45 -12.21
N ALA A 29 -32.18 -5.61 -12.20
CA ALA A 29 -31.36 -5.73 -13.40
C ALA A 29 -31.69 -4.61 -14.42
N LEU A 30 -31.87 -4.98 -15.69
CA LEU A 30 -32.28 -4.08 -16.78
C LEU A 30 -33.80 -4.14 -17.06
N SER A 31 -34.63 -4.47 -16.07
CA SER A 31 -36.08 -4.52 -16.24
C SER A 31 -36.68 -3.13 -16.46
N GLY A 32 -37.58 -3.02 -17.44
CA GLY A 32 -38.38 -1.81 -17.67
C GLY A 32 -39.46 -1.60 -16.62
N ALA A 33 -40.28 -0.55 -16.78
CA ALA A 33 -41.30 -0.14 -15.80
C ALA A 33 -42.30 -1.25 -15.45
N ASP A 34 -42.88 -1.92 -16.44
CA ASP A 34 -43.94 -2.93 -16.20
C ASP A 34 -43.40 -4.19 -15.54
N GLN A 35 -42.23 -4.67 -15.98
CA GLN A 35 -41.54 -5.80 -15.33
C GLN A 35 -41.16 -5.47 -13.89
N THR A 36 -40.68 -4.25 -13.65
CA THR A 36 -40.36 -3.77 -12.31
C THR A 36 -41.62 -3.73 -11.44
N ARG A 37 -42.74 -3.22 -11.96
CA ARG A 37 -44.00 -3.16 -11.21
C ARG A 37 -44.53 -4.55 -10.86
N ASP A 38 -44.47 -5.48 -11.81
CA ASP A 38 -44.91 -6.86 -11.62
C ASP A 38 -44.07 -7.57 -10.53
N VAL A 39 -42.74 -7.55 -10.63
CA VAL A 39 -41.90 -8.25 -9.64
C VAL A 39 -42.09 -7.66 -8.24
N LEU A 40 -42.17 -6.35 -8.11
CA LEU A 40 -42.33 -5.68 -6.82
C LEU A 40 -43.70 -5.94 -6.17
N ARG A 41 -44.78 -6.04 -6.95
CA ARG A 41 -46.11 -6.41 -6.44
C ARG A 41 -46.13 -7.85 -5.94
N ARG A 42 -45.62 -8.79 -6.74
CA ARG A 42 -45.54 -10.20 -6.35
C ARG A 42 -44.63 -10.40 -5.14
N THR A 43 -43.51 -9.68 -5.05
CA THR A 43 -42.65 -9.70 -3.86
C THR A 43 -43.40 -9.22 -2.63
N ARG A 44 -44.11 -8.09 -2.70
CA ARG A 44 -44.93 -7.59 -1.58
C ARG A 44 -45.95 -8.62 -1.11
N GLU A 45 -46.66 -9.25 -2.05
CA GLU A 45 -47.64 -10.29 -1.72
C GLU A 45 -46.98 -11.50 -1.05
N ALA A 46 -45.78 -11.89 -1.50
CA ALA A 46 -45.06 -13.04 -0.97
C ALA A 46 -44.44 -12.79 0.42
N VAL A 47 -43.87 -11.61 0.67
CA VAL A 47 -43.19 -11.29 1.95
C VAL A 47 -44.14 -10.70 3.01
N GLY A 48 -45.34 -10.26 2.61
CA GLY A 48 -46.32 -9.64 3.50
C GLY A 48 -45.80 -8.35 4.13
N GLU A 49 -45.89 -8.26 5.46
CA GLU A 49 -45.43 -7.10 6.25
C GLU A 49 -43.93 -7.12 6.56
N ALA A 50 -43.21 -8.17 6.17
CA ALA A 50 -41.79 -8.28 6.45
C ALA A 50 -41.00 -7.20 5.67
N PRO A 51 -39.93 -6.63 6.26
CA PRO A 51 -39.04 -5.73 5.53
C PRO A 51 -38.41 -6.41 4.31
N TRP A 52 -38.35 -5.69 3.21
CA TRP A 52 -37.74 -6.12 1.96
C TRP A 52 -37.23 -4.93 1.16
N GLY A 53 -36.25 -5.16 0.30
CA GLY A 53 -35.61 -4.11 -0.47
C GLY A 53 -35.40 -4.43 -1.95
N VAL A 54 -34.85 -3.45 -2.66
CA VAL A 54 -34.56 -3.52 -4.09
C VAL A 54 -33.14 -3.10 -4.39
N GLY A 55 -32.51 -3.73 -5.39
CA GLY A 55 -31.21 -3.34 -5.93
C GLY A 55 -31.36 -2.67 -7.28
N VAL A 56 -30.80 -1.46 -7.42
CA VAL A 56 -30.76 -0.67 -8.66
C VAL A 56 -29.33 -0.57 -9.17
N LEU A 57 -29.13 -0.86 -10.46
CA LEU A 57 -27.83 -0.75 -11.12
C LEU A 57 -27.60 0.69 -11.60
N GLY A 58 -26.59 1.38 -11.08
CA GLY A 58 -26.31 2.77 -11.47
C GLY A 58 -25.74 2.93 -12.88
N PHE A 59 -25.17 1.87 -13.45
CA PHE A 59 -24.71 1.84 -14.84
C PHE A 59 -25.82 1.56 -15.86
N ALA A 60 -27.05 1.24 -15.42
CA ALA A 60 -28.17 1.15 -16.33
C ALA A 60 -28.43 2.52 -17.01
N ALA A 61 -29.02 2.50 -18.21
CA ALA A 61 -29.38 3.71 -18.93
C ALA A 61 -30.32 4.60 -18.09
N ASP A 62 -30.20 5.93 -18.25
CA ASP A 62 -30.90 6.89 -17.38
C ASP A 62 -32.43 6.77 -17.47
N ASP A 63 -32.97 6.41 -18.63
CA ASP A 63 -34.38 6.12 -18.85
C ASP A 63 -34.86 4.87 -18.08
N VAL A 64 -34.07 3.80 -18.09
CA VAL A 64 -34.34 2.57 -17.33
C VAL A 64 -34.31 2.86 -15.83
N LYS A 65 -33.28 3.58 -15.35
CA LYS A 65 -33.18 3.97 -13.93
C LYS A 65 -34.32 4.88 -13.51
N ALA A 66 -34.68 5.87 -14.32
CA ALA A 66 -35.80 6.76 -14.02
C ALA A 66 -37.12 6.00 -13.93
N ALA A 67 -37.36 5.06 -14.85
CA ALA A 67 -38.53 4.19 -14.83
C ALA A 67 -38.57 3.30 -13.58
N GLN A 68 -37.45 2.67 -13.22
CA GLN A 68 -37.34 1.84 -12.01
C GLN A 68 -37.59 2.68 -10.75
N LEU A 69 -36.95 3.84 -10.62
CA LEU A 69 -37.11 4.73 -9.47
C LEU A 69 -38.55 5.25 -9.33
N ALA A 70 -39.25 5.51 -10.44
CA ALA A 70 -40.65 5.90 -10.40
C ALA A 70 -41.54 4.79 -9.81
N VAL A 71 -41.33 3.54 -10.21
CA VAL A 71 -42.07 2.39 -9.67
C VAL A 71 -41.69 2.11 -8.21
N ILE A 72 -40.42 2.28 -7.85
CA ILE A 72 -39.95 2.14 -6.46
C ILE A 72 -40.66 3.15 -5.56
N ARG A 73 -40.83 4.41 -6.00
CA ARG A 73 -41.58 5.43 -5.23
C ARG A 73 -43.09 5.15 -5.20
N GLU A 74 -43.65 4.56 -6.26
CA GLU A 74 -45.05 4.14 -6.32
C GLU A 74 -45.34 3.05 -5.29
N LEU A 75 -44.54 1.98 -5.32
CA LEU A 75 -44.81 0.82 -4.47
C LEU A 75 -44.25 1.03 -3.06
N ARG A 76 -43.09 1.66 -2.88
CA ARG A 76 -42.40 1.86 -1.59
C ARG A 76 -41.97 0.53 -0.95
N PRO A 77 -40.95 -0.17 -1.48
CA PRO A 77 -40.24 -1.17 -0.70
C PRO A 77 -39.64 -0.52 0.55
N THR A 78 -39.39 -1.29 1.61
CA THR A 78 -38.84 -0.72 2.85
C THR A 78 -37.39 -0.25 2.69
N HIS A 79 -36.65 -0.88 1.78
CA HIS A 79 -35.23 -0.62 1.58
C HIS A 79 -34.84 -0.52 0.10
N ALA A 80 -33.72 0.15 -0.18
CA ALA A 80 -33.10 0.18 -1.50
C ALA A 80 -31.56 0.15 -1.40
N ILE A 81 -30.90 -0.47 -2.38
CA ILE A 81 -29.45 -0.36 -2.62
C ILE A 81 -29.26 0.25 -4.01
N ILE A 82 -28.48 1.32 -4.11
CA ILE A 82 -28.13 1.94 -5.39
C ILE A 82 -26.63 1.72 -5.65
N ALA A 83 -26.31 0.80 -6.56
CA ALA A 83 -24.94 0.59 -7.00
C ALA A 83 -24.50 1.77 -7.86
N GLY A 84 -23.44 2.51 -7.49
CA GLY A 84 -23.02 3.71 -8.24
C GLY A 84 -23.98 4.91 -8.13
N GLY A 85 -24.81 4.95 -7.09
CA GLY A 85 -25.72 6.05 -6.80
C GLY A 85 -25.02 7.28 -6.22
N ARG A 86 -25.73 8.41 -6.19
CA ARG A 86 -25.29 9.68 -5.56
C ARG A 86 -26.09 9.96 -4.28
N PRO A 87 -25.52 10.68 -3.30
CA PRO A 87 -26.23 11.10 -2.09
C PRO A 87 -27.61 11.72 -2.32
N ALA A 88 -27.76 12.57 -3.34
CA ALA A 88 -29.04 13.18 -3.70
C ALA A 88 -30.12 12.17 -4.12
N GLN A 89 -29.74 11.06 -4.76
CA GLN A 89 -30.68 10.01 -5.16
C GLN A 89 -31.13 9.20 -3.95
N ALA A 90 -30.21 8.90 -3.02
CA ALA A 90 -30.56 8.24 -1.77
C ALA A 90 -31.48 9.11 -0.92
N ALA A 91 -31.16 10.41 -0.75
CA ALA A 91 -31.99 11.35 -0.02
C ALA A 91 -33.43 11.41 -0.58
N ALA A 92 -33.60 11.45 -1.90
CA ALA A 92 -34.93 11.46 -2.52
C ALA A 92 -35.76 10.18 -2.29
N LEU A 93 -35.13 9.05 -1.96
CA LEU A 93 -35.82 7.80 -1.58
C LEU A 93 -36.07 7.74 -0.07
N GLU A 94 -35.14 8.23 0.74
CA GLU A 94 -35.31 8.38 2.19
C GLU A 94 -36.49 9.32 2.52
N ASP A 95 -36.62 10.44 1.80
CA ASP A 95 -37.76 11.36 1.90
C ASP A 95 -39.10 10.69 1.56
N ALA A 96 -39.07 9.63 0.76
CA ALA A 96 -40.23 8.80 0.42
C ALA A 96 -40.47 7.66 1.43
N GLY A 97 -39.68 7.59 2.51
CA GLY A 97 -39.76 6.56 3.55
C GLY A 97 -39.03 5.26 3.21
N ILE A 98 -38.09 5.28 2.26
CA ILE A 98 -37.36 4.10 1.78
C ILE A 98 -35.91 4.18 2.26
N SER A 99 -35.54 3.28 3.18
CA SER A 99 -34.19 3.22 3.74
C SER A 99 -33.17 2.79 2.69
N THR A 100 -32.28 3.70 2.29
CA THR A 100 -31.48 3.58 1.07
C THR A 100 -29.98 3.55 1.35
N PHE A 101 -29.33 2.47 0.93
CA PHE A 101 -27.90 2.28 1.01
C PHE A 101 -27.22 2.65 -0.32
N LEU A 102 -26.06 3.29 -0.22
CA LEU A 102 -25.19 3.59 -1.35
C LEU A 102 -24.01 2.63 -1.38
N HIS A 103 -23.72 2.06 -2.54
CA HIS A 103 -22.49 1.32 -2.74
C HIS A 103 -21.31 2.29 -2.88
N VAL A 104 -20.25 2.08 -2.10
CA VAL A 104 -19.07 2.96 -2.06
C VAL A 104 -17.79 2.14 -2.27
N PRO A 105 -17.18 2.17 -3.46
CA PRO A 105 -16.03 1.32 -3.79
C PRO A 105 -14.68 1.92 -3.39
N SER A 106 -14.63 3.09 -2.74
CA SER A 106 -13.36 3.69 -2.32
C SER A 106 -13.48 4.58 -1.07
N PRO A 107 -12.41 4.72 -0.28
CA PRO A 107 -12.37 5.62 0.88
C PRO A 107 -12.56 7.10 0.50
N GLY A 108 -12.01 7.53 -0.65
CA GLY A 108 -12.15 8.90 -1.14
C GLY A 108 -13.61 9.26 -1.45
N LEU A 109 -14.35 8.35 -2.09
CA LEU A 109 -15.77 8.55 -2.35
C LEU A 109 -16.61 8.52 -1.06
N LEU A 110 -16.24 7.66 -0.10
CA LEU A 110 -16.89 7.60 1.20
C LEU A 110 -16.85 8.96 1.91
N LYS A 111 -15.67 9.59 1.94
CA LYS A 111 -15.49 10.92 2.52
C LYS A 111 -16.45 11.95 1.88
N GLN A 112 -16.49 12.00 0.55
CA GLN A 112 -17.38 12.90 -0.18
C GLN A 112 -18.86 12.63 0.13
N PHE A 113 -19.26 11.37 0.26
CA PHE A 113 -20.65 11.01 0.54
C PHE A 113 -21.06 11.34 1.98
N LEU A 114 -20.16 11.18 2.95
CA LEU A 114 -20.36 11.60 4.33
C LEU A 114 -20.55 13.12 4.43
N GLU A 115 -19.70 13.89 3.75
CA GLU A 115 -19.79 15.36 3.64
C GLU A 115 -21.12 15.80 2.99
N ALA A 116 -21.61 15.04 2.00
CA ALA A 116 -22.90 15.25 1.35
C ALA A 116 -24.12 14.74 2.16
N GLY A 117 -23.92 14.27 3.40
CA GLY A 117 -25.00 13.90 4.32
C GLY A 117 -25.49 12.45 4.23
N ALA A 118 -24.90 11.59 3.39
CA ALA A 118 -25.27 10.18 3.36
C ALA A 118 -24.77 9.43 4.61
N ARG A 119 -25.53 8.44 5.09
CA ARG A 119 -25.24 7.69 6.33
C ARG A 119 -25.42 6.18 6.22
N LYS A 120 -25.79 5.66 5.05
CA LYS A 120 -26.06 4.23 4.85
C LYS A 120 -25.24 3.72 3.68
N PHE A 121 -24.30 2.82 3.94
CA PHE A 121 -23.29 2.41 2.97
C PHE A 121 -23.17 0.90 2.83
N VAL A 122 -22.86 0.45 1.61
CA VAL A 122 -22.40 -0.91 1.32
C VAL A 122 -20.90 -0.84 0.98
N PHE A 123 -20.10 -1.65 1.66
CA PHE A 123 -18.67 -1.82 1.41
C PHE A 123 -18.44 -3.18 0.76
N GLU A 124 -18.30 -3.19 -0.56
CA GLU A 124 -18.19 -4.42 -1.36
C GLU A 124 -16.76 -4.64 -1.84
N GLY A 125 -16.12 -5.69 -1.34
CA GLY A 125 -14.82 -6.15 -1.84
C GLY A 125 -14.93 -7.02 -3.09
N SER A 126 -13.81 -7.20 -3.78
CA SER A 126 -13.69 -7.93 -5.04
C SER A 126 -13.99 -9.44 -4.99
N GLU A 127 -14.21 -9.98 -3.79
CA GLU A 127 -14.59 -11.36 -3.51
C GLU A 127 -16.09 -11.61 -3.74
N CYS A 128 -16.88 -10.56 -4.01
CA CYS A 128 -18.29 -10.69 -4.38
C CYS A 128 -18.49 -11.43 -5.72
N GLY A 129 -19.70 -11.95 -5.92
CA GLY A 129 -20.09 -12.59 -7.19
C GLY A 129 -20.77 -11.59 -8.12
N GLY A 130 -20.55 -11.73 -9.42
CA GLY A 130 -21.02 -10.74 -10.40
C GLY A 130 -20.01 -9.62 -10.61
N HIS A 131 -20.46 -8.39 -10.82
CA HIS A 131 -19.55 -7.26 -11.08
C HIS A 131 -18.69 -6.94 -9.85
N VAL A 132 -17.37 -6.89 -10.02
CA VAL A 132 -16.43 -6.71 -8.90
C VAL A 132 -15.67 -5.38 -8.99
N GLY A 133 -15.41 -4.77 -7.82
CA GLY A 133 -14.51 -3.62 -7.70
C GLY A 133 -13.03 -4.03 -7.72
N PRO A 134 -12.11 -3.05 -7.76
CA PRO A 134 -10.67 -3.30 -7.90
C PRO A 134 -9.95 -3.65 -6.58
N ARG A 135 -10.64 -3.59 -5.44
CA ARG A 135 -10.04 -3.79 -4.11
C ARG A 135 -10.63 -5.01 -3.43
N THR A 136 -9.77 -5.82 -2.82
CA THR A 136 -10.16 -6.91 -1.93
C THR A 136 -10.82 -6.40 -0.67
N SER A 137 -11.64 -7.24 -0.05
CA SER A 137 -12.53 -6.91 1.06
C SER A 137 -11.78 -6.28 2.23
N PHE A 138 -10.79 -6.97 2.82
CA PHE A 138 -10.15 -6.47 4.04
C PHE A 138 -9.42 -5.13 3.88
N PRO A 139 -8.55 -4.91 2.87
CA PRO A 139 -7.92 -3.61 2.69
C PRO A 139 -8.92 -2.49 2.38
N LEU A 140 -10.01 -2.80 1.65
CA LEU A 140 -11.07 -1.84 1.40
C LEU A 140 -11.78 -1.45 2.69
N TRP A 141 -12.23 -2.45 3.46
CA TRP A 141 -12.97 -2.28 4.70
C TRP A 141 -12.16 -1.53 5.75
N GLU A 142 -10.89 -1.91 5.96
CA GLU A 142 -9.98 -1.23 6.88
C GLU A 142 -9.82 0.25 6.52
N ALA A 143 -9.53 0.55 5.25
CA ALA A 143 -9.37 1.93 4.81
C ALA A 143 -10.66 2.76 4.96
N GLN A 144 -11.84 2.15 4.71
CA GLN A 144 -13.13 2.81 4.90
C GLN A 144 -13.48 3.02 6.37
N LEU A 145 -13.16 2.04 7.23
CA LEU A 145 -13.31 2.15 8.67
C LEU A 145 -12.41 3.24 9.26
N GLY A 146 -11.19 3.41 8.73
CA GLY A 146 -10.32 4.54 9.08
C GLY A 146 -10.98 5.90 8.78
N VAL A 147 -11.53 6.08 7.57
CA VAL A 147 -12.29 7.28 7.20
C VAL A 147 -13.48 7.53 8.14
N LEU A 148 -14.19 6.47 8.53
CA LEU A 148 -15.31 6.59 9.47
C LEU A 148 -14.84 6.91 10.89
N ALA A 149 -13.74 6.33 11.35
CA ALA A 149 -13.19 6.61 12.67
C ALA A 149 -12.79 8.10 12.80
N ASP A 150 -12.16 8.65 11.77
CA ASP A 150 -11.82 10.07 11.67
C ASP A 150 -13.07 10.96 11.65
N PHE A 151 -14.06 10.60 10.83
CA PHE A 151 -15.33 11.33 10.76
C PHE A 151 -16.06 11.34 12.11
N LEU A 152 -16.20 10.17 12.73
CA LEU A 152 -16.89 9.99 14.01
C LEU A 152 -16.11 10.60 15.19
N ALA A 153 -14.83 10.96 15.03
CA ALA A 153 -14.08 11.66 16.07
C ALA A 153 -14.57 13.10 16.25
N THR A 154 -15.16 13.69 15.21
CA THR A 154 -15.62 15.08 15.20
C THR A 154 -17.14 15.21 15.06
N THR A 155 -17.79 14.22 14.45
CA THR A 155 -19.22 14.27 14.10
C THR A 155 -19.95 13.02 14.58
N PRO A 156 -20.81 13.11 15.62
CA PRO A 156 -21.69 12.01 15.98
C PRO A 156 -22.66 11.67 14.84
N ALA A 157 -22.80 10.38 14.52
CA ALA A 157 -23.72 9.90 13.48
C ALA A 157 -24.47 8.64 13.98
N PRO A 158 -25.49 8.80 14.83
CA PRO A 158 -26.23 7.67 15.42
C PRO A 158 -27.09 6.91 14.40
N ASP A 159 -27.28 7.47 13.20
CA ASP A 159 -28.01 6.89 12.08
C ASP A 159 -27.10 6.18 11.06
N LEU A 160 -25.79 6.09 11.34
CA LEU A 160 -24.81 5.43 10.48
C LEU A 160 -25.10 3.93 10.40
N GLN A 161 -25.29 3.41 9.19
CA GLN A 161 -25.48 1.98 8.94
C GLN A 161 -24.53 1.48 7.86
N LEU A 162 -23.87 0.35 8.13
CA LEU A 162 -22.84 -0.21 7.26
C LEU A 162 -23.18 -1.66 6.93
N LEU A 163 -23.12 -1.99 5.65
CA LEU A 163 -23.27 -3.36 5.15
C LEU A 163 -21.96 -3.81 4.52
N PHE A 164 -21.33 -4.84 5.09
CA PHE A 164 -20.11 -5.44 4.57
C PHE A 164 -20.44 -6.56 3.59
N ALA A 165 -19.87 -6.49 2.40
CA ALA A 165 -20.13 -7.40 1.29
C ALA A 165 -18.82 -7.85 0.63
N GLY A 166 -18.83 -9.06 0.06
CA GLY A 166 -17.62 -9.72 -0.44
C GLY A 166 -17.01 -10.62 0.65
N GLY A 167 -16.84 -11.91 0.36
CA GLY A 167 -16.13 -12.80 1.29
C GLY A 167 -16.92 -13.33 2.52
N VAL A 168 -18.11 -12.81 2.84
CA VAL A 168 -18.88 -13.26 4.03
C VAL A 168 -19.75 -14.48 3.73
N HIS A 169 -19.55 -15.59 4.46
CA HIS A 169 -20.28 -16.83 4.23
C HIS A 169 -20.45 -17.79 5.42
N ASP A 170 -19.83 -17.54 6.57
CA ASP A 170 -19.80 -18.45 7.73
C ASP A 170 -19.51 -17.69 9.05
N GLU A 171 -19.39 -18.43 10.15
CA GLU A 171 -19.09 -17.92 11.49
C GLU A 171 -17.81 -17.08 11.50
N ARG A 172 -16.75 -17.57 10.86
CA ARG A 172 -15.42 -16.96 10.89
C ARG A 172 -15.37 -15.65 10.12
N SER A 173 -15.93 -15.63 8.92
CA SER A 173 -15.96 -14.44 8.06
C SER A 173 -16.87 -13.35 8.65
N ALA A 174 -18.02 -13.72 9.24
CA ALA A 174 -18.89 -12.78 9.94
C ALA A 174 -18.27 -12.26 11.24
N ALA A 175 -17.60 -13.12 12.01
CA ALA A 175 -16.82 -12.73 13.19
C ALA A 175 -15.75 -11.69 12.85
N MET A 176 -15.06 -11.85 11.72
CA MET A 176 -14.06 -10.89 11.25
C MET A 176 -14.67 -9.51 10.98
N VAL A 177 -15.83 -9.45 10.33
CA VAL A 177 -16.56 -8.18 10.12
C VAL A 177 -16.87 -7.51 11.45
N ALA A 178 -17.40 -8.26 12.42
CA ALA A 178 -17.73 -7.72 13.75
C ALA A 178 -16.49 -7.21 14.50
N ALA A 179 -15.35 -7.92 14.41
CA ALA A 179 -14.10 -7.49 15.02
C ALA A 179 -13.55 -6.20 14.37
N LEU A 180 -13.50 -6.14 13.04
CA LEU A 180 -13.03 -4.95 12.30
C LEU A 180 -13.92 -3.73 12.55
N ALA A 181 -15.24 -3.92 12.57
CA ALA A 181 -16.20 -2.84 12.76
C ALA A 181 -16.39 -2.43 14.23
N ALA A 182 -15.81 -3.14 15.20
CA ALA A 182 -16.00 -2.87 16.64
C ALA A 182 -15.74 -1.41 17.05
N PRO A 183 -14.68 -0.72 16.56
CA PRO A 183 -14.42 0.67 16.95
C PRO A 183 -15.53 1.65 16.50
N VAL A 184 -16.10 1.44 15.31
CA VAL A 184 -17.19 2.30 14.80
C VAL A 184 -18.55 1.89 15.38
N ALA A 185 -18.76 0.60 15.65
CA ALA A 185 -19.96 0.09 16.32
C ALA A 185 -20.06 0.63 17.76
N ALA A 186 -18.94 0.70 18.49
CA ALA A 186 -18.87 1.31 19.82
C ALA A 186 -19.28 2.79 19.84
N ARG A 187 -19.26 3.46 18.67
CA ARG A 187 -19.72 4.85 18.49
C ARG A 187 -21.16 4.95 17.97
N GLY A 188 -21.90 3.83 17.95
CA GLY A 188 -23.32 3.78 17.62
C GLY A 188 -23.64 3.42 16.17
N ALA A 189 -22.66 3.06 15.34
CA ALA A 189 -22.91 2.59 13.99
C ALA A 189 -23.60 1.22 13.99
N ALA A 190 -24.67 1.07 13.19
CA ALA A 190 -25.31 -0.23 12.97
C ALA A 190 -24.54 -1.01 11.91
N ILE A 191 -24.15 -2.24 12.24
CA ILE A 191 -23.33 -3.10 11.37
C ILE A 191 -24.16 -4.28 10.89
N GLY A 192 -24.11 -4.55 9.59
CA GLY A 192 -24.70 -5.72 8.98
C GLY A 192 -23.79 -6.34 7.93
N VAL A 193 -24.14 -7.56 7.51
CA VAL A 193 -23.47 -8.28 6.44
C VAL A 193 -24.42 -8.49 5.27
N LEU A 194 -23.88 -8.39 4.05
CA LEU A 194 -24.62 -8.56 2.82
C LEU A 194 -24.06 -9.75 2.05
N MET A 195 -24.79 -10.86 2.08
CA MET A 195 -24.39 -12.10 1.42
C MET A 195 -25.23 -12.37 0.18
N GLY A 196 -24.58 -12.71 -0.93
CA GLY A 196 -25.22 -13.25 -2.12
C GLY A 196 -24.86 -14.72 -2.30
N THR A 197 -23.58 -14.99 -2.57
CA THR A 197 -23.08 -16.34 -2.89
C THR A 197 -23.37 -17.40 -1.84
N ALA A 198 -23.29 -17.08 -0.54
CA ALA A 198 -23.60 -18.03 0.52
C ALA A 198 -25.05 -18.54 0.46
N TYR A 199 -26.00 -17.69 0.04
CA TYR A 199 -27.39 -18.10 -0.13
C TYR A 199 -27.59 -19.10 -1.26
N LEU A 200 -26.71 -19.13 -2.26
CA LEU A 200 -26.82 -20.09 -3.38
C LEU A 200 -26.58 -21.54 -2.94
N PHE A 201 -25.96 -21.74 -1.77
CA PHE A 201 -25.76 -23.05 -1.14
C PHE A 201 -26.94 -23.46 -0.25
N THR A 202 -28.00 -22.65 -0.16
CA THR A 202 -29.20 -23.00 0.61
C THR A 202 -30.12 -23.91 -0.20
N ARG A 203 -30.80 -24.85 0.46
CA ARG A 203 -31.79 -25.72 -0.19
C ARG A 203 -32.94 -24.90 -0.78
N GLU A 204 -33.35 -23.89 -0.04
CA GLU A 204 -34.44 -22.96 -0.36
C GLU A 204 -34.15 -22.17 -1.64
N ALA A 205 -32.88 -21.88 -1.96
CA ALA A 205 -32.54 -21.25 -3.24
C ALA A 205 -32.92 -22.11 -4.45
N VAL A 206 -32.90 -23.44 -4.34
CA VAL A 206 -33.35 -24.35 -5.39
C VAL A 206 -34.86 -24.56 -5.32
N GLU A 207 -35.41 -24.85 -4.13
CA GLU A 207 -36.83 -25.14 -3.93
C GLU A 207 -37.74 -23.96 -4.29
N ALA A 208 -37.31 -22.72 -3.99
CA ALA A 208 -38.04 -21.50 -4.33
C ALA A 208 -37.74 -20.97 -5.75
N GLY A 209 -36.98 -21.72 -6.55
CA GLY A 209 -36.68 -21.40 -7.96
C GLY A 209 -35.71 -20.24 -8.17
N ALA A 210 -34.95 -19.83 -7.15
CA ALA A 210 -33.93 -18.79 -7.29
C ALA A 210 -32.82 -19.24 -8.25
N VAL A 211 -32.41 -20.51 -8.15
CA VAL A 211 -31.53 -21.19 -9.11
C VAL A 211 -32.01 -22.61 -9.39
N LEU A 212 -31.61 -23.18 -10.52
CA LEU A 212 -31.85 -24.59 -10.82
C LEU A 212 -30.89 -25.53 -10.06
N PRO A 213 -31.24 -26.82 -9.86
CA PRO A 213 -30.37 -27.80 -9.20
C PRO A 213 -28.97 -27.93 -9.83
N GLY A 214 -28.88 -27.82 -11.16
CA GLY A 214 -27.60 -27.86 -11.89
C GLY A 214 -26.66 -26.72 -11.51
N PHE A 215 -27.20 -25.53 -11.22
CA PHE A 215 -26.42 -24.38 -10.76
C PHE A 215 -25.79 -24.67 -9.40
N GLN A 216 -26.56 -25.18 -8.44
CA GLN A 216 -26.03 -25.49 -7.11
C GLN A 216 -25.00 -26.63 -7.16
N ARG A 217 -25.17 -27.61 -8.05
CA ARG A 217 -24.15 -28.64 -8.28
C ARG A 217 -22.83 -28.05 -8.77
N GLN A 218 -22.88 -27.09 -9.72
CA GLN A 218 -21.68 -26.40 -10.19
C GLN A 218 -20.98 -25.61 -9.07
N LEU A 219 -21.75 -24.97 -8.18
CA LEU A 219 -21.18 -24.31 -7.01
C LEU A 219 -20.48 -25.27 -6.04
N LEU A 220 -21.10 -26.42 -5.75
CA LEU A 220 -20.54 -27.42 -4.83
C LEU A 220 -19.28 -28.10 -5.40
N ALA A 221 -19.16 -28.17 -6.72
CA ALA A 221 -18.00 -28.71 -7.42
C ALA A 221 -16.93 -27.64 -7.73
N ALA A 222 -17.14 -26.39 -7.32
CA ALA A 222 -16.25 -25.29 -7.66
C ALA A 222 -14.92 -25.39 -6.91
N GLU A 223 -13.83 -25.56 -7.65
CA GLU A 223 -12.45 -25.47 -7.13
C GLU A 223 -11.81 -24.10 -7.37
N GLN A 224 -12.38 -23.32 -8.29
CA GLN A 224 -11.89 -22.01 -8.71
C GLN A 224 -13.03 -21.08 -9.17
N THR A 225 -12.82 -19.77 -9.02
CA THR A 225 -13.61 -18.73 -9.71
C THR A 225 -12.75 -18.00 -10.73
N ASP A 226 -13.37 -17.57 -11.83
CA ASP A 226 -12.72 -16.81 -12.89
C ASP A 226 -13.26 -15.36 -12.92
N LEU A 227 -12.41 -14.43 -13.35
CA LEU A 227 -12.77 -13.04 -13.62
C LEU A 227 -12.91 -12.83 -15.12
N LEU A 228 -14.14 -12.61 -15.57
CA LEU A 228 -14.47 -12.28 -16.95
C LEU A 228 -14.35 -10.77 -17.13
N GLU A 229 -13.16 -10.33 -17.52
CA GLU A 229 -12.90 -8.90 -17.75
C GLU A 229 -13.19 -8.53 -19.21
N THR A 230 -14.07 -7.56 -19.42
CA THR A 230 -14.39 -7.03 -20.75
C THR A 230 -13.58 -5.76 -21.04
N ALA A 231 -13.27 -4.98 -20.01
CA ALA A 231 -12.41 -3.79 -20.08
C ALA A 231 -11.73 -3.55 -18.71
N PRO A 232 -10.68 -2.70 -18.63
CA PRO A 232 -10.10 -2.30 -17.35
C PRO A 232 -11.19 -1.80 -16.37
N GLY A 233 -11.22 -2.39 -15.17
CA GLY A 233 -12.23 -2.10 -14.15
C GLY A 233 -13.63 -2.67 -14.40
N HIS A 234 -13.83 -3.45 -15.46
CA HIS A 234 -15.09 -4.11 -15.79
C HIS A 234 -14.90 -5.62 -15.78
N ALA A 235 -15.02 -6.20 -14.58
CA ALA A 235 -14.85 -7.63 -14.36
C ALA A 235 -16.12 -8.24 -13.74
N THR A 236 -16.48 -9.44 -14.20
CA THR A 236 -17.57 -10.23 -13.62
C THR A 236 -17.00 -11.55 -13.09
N ARG A 237 -17.28 -11.86 -11.82
CA ARG A 237 -16.85 -13.10 -11.18
C ARG A 237 -17.90 -14.20 -11.28
N CYS A 238 -17.45 -15.37 -11.68
CA CYS A 238 -18.26 -16.59 -11.74
C CYS A 238 -17.42 -17.83 -11.42
N VAL A 239 -18.08 -18.94 -11.10
CA VAL A 239 -17.43 -20.25 -11.04
C VAL A 239 -16.87 -20.61 -12.41
N ARG A 240 -15.69 -21.23 -12.42
CA ARG A 240 -15.06 -21.73 -13.64
C ARG A 240 -15.97 -22.77 -14.32
N SER A 241 -16.18 -22.61 -15.62
CA SER A 241 -17.00 -23.50 -16.45
C SER A 241 -16.48 -23.55 -17.88
N SER A 242 -16.99 -24.44 -18.73
CA SER A 242 -16.59 -24.49 -20.15
C SER A 242 -16.74 -23.14 -20.86
N PHE A 243 -17.74 -22.35 -20.48
CA PHE A 243 -17.91 -21.00 -20.98
C PHE A 243 -16.77 -20.05 -20.57
N THR A 244 -16.26 -20.13 -19.34
CA THR A 244 -15.16 -19.25 -18.91
C THR A 244 -13.85 -19.62 -19.59
N GLU A 245 -13.65 -20.89 -19.91
CA GLU A 245 -12.52 -21.39 -20.72
C GLU A 245 -12.58 -20.87 -22.15
N GLU A 246 -13.74 -20.96 -22.79
CA GLU A 246 -13.97 -20.42 -24.13
C GLU A 246 -13.78 -18.91 -24.17
N TYR A 247 -14.31 -18.19 -23.17
CA TYR A 247 -14.12 -16.74 -23.03
C TYR A 247 -12.63 -16.37 -22.94
N ALA A 248 -11.86 -17.08 -22.11
CA ALA A 248 -10.43 -16.85 -21.96
C ALA A 248 -9.66 -17.09 -23.28
N ALA A 249 -10.02 -18.16 -24.01
CA ALA A 249 -9.42 -18.45 -25.31
C ALA A 249 -9.72 -17.36 -26.35
N ILE A 250 -10.97 -16.87 -26.43
CA ILE A 250 -11.35 -15.77 -27.33
C ILE A 250 -10.64 -14.48 -26.94
N LYS A 251 -10.54 -14.16 -25.65
CA LYS A 251 -9.80 -12.97 -25.18
C LYS A 251 -8.32 -13.03 -25.58
N ALA A 252 -7.68 -14.20 -25.48
CA ALA A 252 -6.30 -14.39 -25.90
C ALA A 252 -6.13 -14.21 -27.42
N ASP A 253 -7.01 -14.81 -28.24
CA ASP A 253 -7.00 -14.64 -29.70
C ASP A 253 -7.19 -13.16 -30.12
N LEU A 254 -8.11 -12.43 -29.47
CA LEU A 254 -8.31 -11.01 -29.72
C LEU A 254 -7.04 -10.19 -29.44
N ALA A 255 -6.32 -10.52 -28.38
CA ALA A 255 -5.07 -9.87 -28.01
C ALA A 255 -3.94 -10.20 -29.01
N GLU A 256 -3.78 -11.48 -29.39
CA GLU A 256 -2.77 -11.92 -30.36
C GLU A 256 -2.95 -11.28 -31.73
N ARG A 257 -4.21 -11.11 -32.17
CA ARG A 257 -4.54 -10.43 -33.43
C ARG A 257 -4.43 -8.90 -33.37
N GLY A 258 -4.13 -8.33 -32.20
CA GLY A 258 -4.03 -6.88 -32.00
C GLY A 258 -5.34 -6.14 -32.23
N VAL A 259 -6.48 -6.74 -31.89
CA VAL A 259 -7.80 -6.11 -32.06
C VAL A 259 -7.90 -4.85 -31.17
N PRO A 260 -8.38 -3.71 -31.69
CA PRO A 260 -8.56 -2.50 -30.89
C PRO A 260 -9.41 -2.75 -29.65
N SER A 261 -9.07 -2.10 -28.53
CA SER A 261 -9.69 -2.33 -27.22
C SER A 261 -11.20 -2.19 -27.20
N ARG A 262 -11.75 -1.24 -27.97
CA ARG A 262 -13.20 -1.03 -28.08
C ARG A 262 -13.90 -2.20 -28.78
N ASP A 263 -13.34 -2.70 -29.88
CA ASP A 263 -13.93 -3.78 -30.65
C ASP A 263 -13.83 -5.11 -29.89
N ALA A 264 -12.72 -5.31 -29.17
CA ALA A 264 -12.55 -6.43 -28.26
C ALA A 264 -13.59 -6.39 -27.13
N TRP A 265 -13.82 -5.21 -26.53
CA TRP A 265 -14.85 -5.02 -25.51
C TRP A 265 -16.26 -5.36 -26.03
N GLU A 266 -16.66 -4.87 -27.21
CA GLU A 266 -17.98 -5.15 -27.78
C GLU A 266 -18.20 -6.65 -28.04
N GLN A 267 -17.16 -7.35 -28.52
CA GLN A 267 -17.23 -8.80 -28.76
C GLN A 267 -17.34 -9.59 -27.46
N LEU A 268 -16.49 -9.27 -26.47
CA LEU A 268 -16.51 -9.95 -25.16
C LEU A 268 -17.81 -9.70 -24.40
N GLU A 269 -18.35 -8.49 -24.46
CA GLU A 269 -19.64 -8.17 -23.84
C GLU A 269 -20.79 -8.97 -24.50
N THR A 270 -20.75 -9.11 -25.82
CA THR A 270 -21.75 -9.91 -26.56
C THR A 270 -21.75 -11.38 -26.11
N LEU A 271 -20.59 -11.96 -25.80
CA LEU A 271 -20.49 -13.34 -25.29
C LEU A 271 -21.22 -13.53 -23.96
N ASN A 272 -21.23 -12.51 -23.10
CA ASN A 272 -21.82 -12.54 -21.76
C ASN A 272 -23.36 -12.44 -21.80
N VAL A 273 -23.94 -11.90 -22.88
CA VAL A 273 -25.38 -11.64 -22.99
C VAL A 273 -26.17 -12.94 -22.85
N GLY A 274 -27.10 -12.97 -21.89
CA GLY A 274 -28.03 -14.09 -21.70
C GLY A 274 -27.43 -15.31 -20.98
N ARG A 275 -26.11 -15.42 -20.85
CA ARG A 275 -25.41 -16.55 -20.22
C ARG A 275 -25.79 -16.76 -18.75
N LEU A 276 -25.99 -15.66 -18.03
CA LEU A 276 -26.47 -15.71 -16.65
C LEU A 276 -27.89 -16.27 -16.53
N ARG A 277 -28.79 -15.89 -17.44
CA ARG A 277 -30.17 -16.39 -17.43
C ARG A 277 -30.20 -17.88 -17.78
N LEU A 278 -29.39 -18.28 -18.75
CA LEU A 278 -29.19 -19.67 -19.12
C LEU A 278 -28.69 -20.48 -17.91
N ALA A 279 -27.66 -20.01 -17.20
CA ALA A 279 -27.15 -20.68 -16.00
C ALA A 279 -28.19 -20.78 -14.89
N SER A 280 -28.79 -19.66 -14.48
CA SER A 280 -29.66 -19.59 -13.30
C SER A 280 -31.05 -20.20 -13.52
N LYS A 281 -31.63 -20.02 -14.70
CA LYS A 281 -33.03 -20.36 -15.00
C LYS A 281 -33.20 -21.43 -16.08
N GLY A 282 -32.13 -21.84 -16.77
CA GLY A 282 -32.23 -22.84 -17.84
C GLY A 282 -33.06 -22.37 -19.02
N ILE A 283 -33.08 -21.07 -19.30
CA ILE A 283 -33.85 -20.49 -20.41
C ILE A 283 -33.00 -19.52 -21.24
N GLU A 284 -33.22 -19.52 -22.55
CA GLU A 284 -32.60 -18.59 -23.49
C GLU A 284 -33.66 -17.67 -24.12
N ARG A 285 -33.24 -16.50 -24.60
CA ARG A 285 -34.11 -15.58 -25.34
C ARG A 285 -33.81 -15.70 -26.83
N VAL A 286 -34.80 -16.11 -27.61
CA VAL A 286 -34.71 -16.18 -29.07
C VAL A 286 -35.75 -15.21 -29.65
N GLY A 287 -35.28 -14.02 -30.06
CA GLY A 287 -36.17 -12.92 -30.44
C GLY A 287 -37.03 -12.44 -29.26
N ALA A 288 -38.35 -12.53 -29.38
CA ALA A 288 -39.29 -12.16 -28.33
C ALA A 288 -39.63 -13.32 -27.36
N GLU A 289 -39.31 -14.57 -27.72
CA GLU A 289 -39.70 -15.77 -26.97
C GLU A 289 -38.63 -16.20 -25.97
N LEU A 290 -39.07 -16.84 -24.88
CA LEU A 290 -38.23 -17.56 -23.93
C LEU A 290 -38.37 -19.06 -24.19
N ARG A 291 -37.25 -19.77 -24.28
CA ARG A 291 -37.22 -21.21 -24.53
C ARG A 291 -36.42 -21.93 -23.46
N ASP A 292 -36.89 -23.10 -23.05
CA ASP A 292 -36.18 -23.97 -22.12
C ASP A 292 -34.94 -24.56 -22.78
N VAL A 293 -33.88 -24.65 -22.00
CA VAL A 293 -32.57 -25.16 -22.37
C VAL A 293 -32.32 -26.42 -21.54
N GLY A 294 -31.91 -27.50 -22.21
CA GLY A 294 -31.54 -28.74 -21.54
C GLY A 294 -30.33 -28.58 -20.63
N GLU A 295 -30.21 -29.46 -19.63
CA GLU A 295 -29.16 -29.40 -18.61
C GLU A 295 -27.74 -29.40 -19.19
N ASP A 296 -27.47 -30.20 -20.22
CA ASP A 296 -26.14 -30.25 -20.86
C ASP A 296 -25.72 -28.87 -21.40
N ARG A 297 -26.63 -28.17 -22.08
CA ARG A 297 -26.39 -26.81 -22.56
C ARG A 297 -26.31 -25.81 -21.42
N GLN A 298 -27.15 -25.95 -20.39
CA GLN A 298 -27.07 -25.11 -19.19
C GLN A 298 -25.66 -25.14 -18.59
N LEU A 299 -25.08 -26.33 -18.46
CA LEU A 299 -23.76 -26.53 -17.87
C LEU A 299 -22.62 -26.05 -18.79
N ALA A 300 -22.70 -26.34 -20.09
CA ALA A 300 -21.66 -25.96 -21.04
C ALA A 300 -21.61 -24.45 -21.31
N GLU A 301 -22.78 -23.81 -21.42
CA GLU A 301 -22.93 -22.43 -21.87
C GLU A 301 -23.26 -21.44 -20.75
N GLY A 302 -23.41 -21.92 -19.52
CA GLY A 302 -23.82 -21.13 -18.38
C GLY A 302 -22.69 -20.30 -17.77
N MET A 303 -23.00 -19.03 -17.45
CA MET A 303 -22.19 -18.21 -16.55
C MET A 303 -22.74 -18.32 -15.11
N PHE A 304 -22.07 -19.12 -14.29
CA PHE A 304 -22.46 -19.40 -12.90
C PHE A 304 -21.93 -18.32 -11.96
N MET A 305 -22.58 -17.15 -11.92
CA MET A 305 -22.15 -16.03 -11.08
C MET A 305 -22.11 -16.39 -9.60
N ALA A 306 -20.92 -16.26 -9.01
CA ALA A 306 -20.64 -16.57 -7.61
C ALA A 306 -19.35 -15.84 -7.20
N GLY A 307 -19.26 -15.47 -5.93
CA GLY A 307 -18.08 -14.88 -5.32
C GLY A 307 -17.02 -15.93 -5.01
N GLU A 308 -15.83 -15.48 -4.60
CA GLU A 308 -14.71 -16.38 -4.28
C GLU A 308 -15.06 -17.40 -3.21
N VAL A 309 -15.95 -17.05 -2.29
CA VAL A 309 -16.41 -17.95 -1.21
C VAL A 309 -17.08 -19.23 -1.72
N ALA A 310 -17.43 -19.33 -3.01
CA ALA A 310 -17.92 -20.56 -3.59
C ALA A 310 -16.95 -21.73 -3.38
N VAL A 311 -15.64 -21.50 -3.48
CA VAL A 311 -14.62 -22.55 -3.32
C VAL A 311 -14.35 -22.91 -1.86
N LEU A 312 -14.90 -22.14 -0.92
CA LEU A 312 -14.77 -22.37 0.52
C LEU A 312 -15.98 -23.12 1.11
N ARG A 313 -16.97 -23.46 0.28
CA ARG A 313 -18.19 -24.15 0.71
C ARG A 313 -18.36 -25.46 -0.05
N SER A 314 -18.38 -26.57 0.69
CA SER A 314 -18.49 -27.92 0.13
C SER A 314 -19.82 -28.61 0.40
N ALA A 315 -20.76 -27.94 1.09
CA ALA A 315 -22.02 -28.54 1.51
C ALA A 315 -23.20 -27.58 1.36
N VAL A 316 -24.36 -28.17 1.04
CA VAL A 316 -25.66 -27.51 1.08
C VAL A 316 -26.04 -27.23 2.54
N THR A 317 -26.61 -26.06 2.78
CA THR A 317 -27.16 -25.64 4.07
C THR A 317 -28.63 -25.24 3.92
N THR A 318 -29.26 -24.76 4.98
CA THR A 318 -30.56 -24.08 4.95
C THR A 318 -30.37 -22.58 5.16
N ILE A 319 -31.38 -21.77 4.82
CA ILE A 319 -31.38 -20.33 5.14
C ILE A 319 -31.20 -20.14 6.65
N ALA A 320 -31.92 -20.92 7.47
CA ALA A 320 -31.80 -20.89 8.92
C ALA A 320 -30.38 -21.25 9.40
N GLY A 321 -29.77 -22.28 8.83
CA GLY A 321 -28.39 -22.68 9.16
C GLY A 321 -27.37 -21.62 8.78
N LEU A 322 -27.52 -21.00 7.61
CA LEU A 322 -26.68 -19.88 7.18
C LEU A 322 -26.82 -18.67 8.11
N HIS A 323 -28.05 -18.30 8.48
CA HIS A 323 -28.31 -17.18 9.39
C HIS A 323 -27.75 -17.44 10.79
N HIS A 324 -27.89 -18.67 11.31
CA HIS A 324 -27.29 -19.05 12.58
C HIS A 324 -25.77 -18.93 12.52
N ALA A 325 -25.12 -19.44 11.47
CA ALA A 325 -23.67 -19.35 11.28
C ALA A 325 -23.17 -17.89 11.32
N VAL A 326 -23.76 -16.99 10.55
CA VAL A 326 -23.29 -15.59 10.50
C VAL A 326 -23.79 -14.70 11.63
N GLY A 327 -24.73 -15.19 12.44
CA GLY A 327 -25.29 -14.50 13.60
C GLY A 327 -24.74 -15.06 14.90
N GLU A 328 -25.49 -15.97 15.52
CA GLU A 328 -25.16 -16.58 16.82
C GLU A 328 -23.84 -17.37 16.79
N GLY A 329 -23.57 -18.10 15.70
CA GLY A 329 -22.34 -18.86 15.53
C GLY A 329 -21.10 -17.97 15.44
N ALA A 330 -21.20 -16.83 14.76
CA ALA A 330 -20.14 -15.83 14.70
C ALA A 330 -19.84 -15.21 16.08
N ASP A 331 -20.88 -14.89 16.87
CA ASP A 331 -20.72 -14.42 18.25
C ASP A 331 -20.04 -15.48 19.14
N ALA A 332 -20.49 -16.73 19.05
CA ALA A 332 -19.87 -17.84 19.78
C ALA A 332 -18.38 -18.01 19.41
N PHE A 333 -18.06 -17.98 18.11
CA PHE A 333 -16.70 -18.04 17.59
C PHE A 333 -15.83 -16.89 18.14
N LEU A 334 -16.35 -15.65 18.12
CA LEU A 334 -15.64 -14.49 18.66
C LEU A 334 -15.33 -14.64 20.14
N ARG A 335 -16.31 -15.08 20.94
CA ARG A 335 -16.11 -15.27 22.39
C ARG A 335 -15.07 -16.33 22.69
N GLU A 336 -15.08 -17.44 21.95
CA GLU A 336 -14.07 -18.49 22.08
C GLU A 336 -12.67 -17.97 21.72
N ARG A 337 -12.56 -17.23 20.61
CA ARG A 337 -11.30 -16.60 20.20
C ARG A 337 -10.83 -15.57 21.24
N ALA A 338 -11.70 -14.71 21.73
CA ALA A 338 -11.36 -13.72 22.75
C ALA A 338 -10.86 -14.39 24.05
N ALA A 339 -11.50 -15.48 24.49
CA ALA A 339 -11.05 -16.24 25.64
C ALA A 339 -9.63 -16.81 25.42
N SER A 340 -9.30 -17.28 24.21
CA SER A 340 -7.95 -17.75 23.87
C SER A 340 -6.87 -16.64 23.95
N PHE A 341 -7.26 -15.37 23.83
CA PHE A 341 -6.36 -14.21 23.91
C PHE A 341 -6.40 -13.46 25.26
N SER A 342 -7.32 -13.79 26.16
CA SER A 342 -7.54 -13.12 27.45
C SER A 342 -6.39 -13.21 28.47
N GLY A 343 -5.31 -13.91 28.12
CA GLY A 343 -4.06 -13.96 28.90
C GLY A 343 -2.98 -12.97 28.43
N ALA A 344 -3.23 -12.20 27.37
CA ALA A 344 -2.32 -11.13 26.94
C ALA A 344 -2.41 -9.96 27.92
N GLU A 345 -1.27 -9.56 28.50
CA GLU A 345 -1.20 -8.33 29.30
C GLU A 345 -1.67 -7.13 28.44
N PRO A 346 -2.43 -6.18 29.02
CA PRO A 346 -2.87 -5.00 28.29
C PRO A 346 -1.66 -4.29 27.69
N GLU A 347 -1.70 -4.08 26.37
CA GLU A 347 -0.64 -3.40 25.66
C GLU A 347 -0.46 -1.99 26.28
N PRO A 348 0.76 -1.61 26.68
CA PRO A 348 1.00 -0.30 27.28
C PRO A 348 0.52 0.80 26.34
N ALA A 349 -0.04 1.87 26.90
CA ALA A 349 -0.51 3.01 26.11
C ALA A 349 0.60 3.50 25.17
N ALA A 350 0.26 3.69 23.90
CA ALA A 350 1.22 4.16 22.91
C ALA A 350 1.85 5.49 23.37
N PRO A 351 3.19 5.65 23.25
CA PRO A 351 3.87 6.87 23.66
C PRO A 351 3.40 8.06 22.82
N GLU A 352 3.48 9.27 23.39
CA GLU A 352 3.22 10.49 22.63
C GLU A 352 4.19 10.63 21.45
N PRO A 353 3.75 11.18 20.30
CA PRO A 353 4.64 11.39 19.17
C PRO A 353 5.79 12.35 19.49
N LEU A 354 6.92 12.18 18.79
CA LEU A 354 8.12 13.00 19.02
C LEU A 354 7.95 14.48 18.61
N ASP A 355 7.21 14.74 17.53
CA ASP A 355 7.00 16.08 16.96
C ASP A 355 8.30 16.87 16.73
N ILE A 356 9.21 16.28 15.94
CA ILE A 356 10.48 16.90 15.53
C ILE A 356 10.37 17.39 14.08
N ALA A 357 10.58 18.67 13.85
CA ALA A 357 10.51 19.31 12.54
C ALA A 357 11.87 19.23 11.81
N ILE A 358 11.82 18.90 10.53
CA ILE A 358 12.92 19.11 9.59
C ILE A 358 12.81 20.55 9.07
N VAL A 359 13.78 21.39 9.44
CA VAL A 359 13.76 22.84 9.14
C VAL A 359 14.73 23.28 8.05
N GLY A 360 15.68 22.42 7.71
CA GLY A 360 16.60 22.62 6.58
C GLY A 360 17.22 21.31 6.15
N MET A 361 17.71 21.26 4.92
CA MET A 361 18.33 20.08 4.35
C MET A 361 19.43 20.44 3.35
N ALA A 362 20.33 19.49 3.09
CA ALA A 362 21.30 19.54 2.01
C ALA A 362 21.73 18.13 1.63
N CYS A 363 22.07 17.91 0.36
CA CYS A 363 22.65 16.66 -0.10
C CYS A 363 23.66 16.86 -1.22
N LEU A 364 24.55 15.88 -1.35
CA LEU A 364 25.56 15.70 -2.39
C LEU A 364 25.46 14.22 -2.79
N PHE A 365 25.01 13.95 -4.01
CA PHE A 365 24.80 12.60 -4.54
C PHE A 365 25.32 12.47 -5.98
N PRO A 366 25.47 11.25 -6.51
CA PRO A 366 25.88 11.03 -7.89
C PRO A 366 24.94 11.74 -8.86
N GLN A 367 25.52 12.51 -9.78
CA GLN A 367 24.80 13.39 -10.72
C GLN A 367 23.83 14.41 -10.07
N ALA A 368 24.00 14.69 -8.77
CA ALA A 368 23.15 15.60 -8.01
C ALA A 368 23.97 16.37 -6.96
N PRO A 369 24.61 17.49 -7.35
CA PRO A 369 25.47 18.28 -6.45
C PRO A 369 24.68 19.14 -5.44
N ASP A 370 23.35 19.10 -5.50
CA ASP A 370 22.42 19.82 -4.62
C ASP A 370 21.03 19.16 -4.60
N LEU A 371 20.16 19.66 -3.71
CA LEU A 371 18.79 19.16 -3.52
C LEU A 371 17.90 19.30 -4.76
N ALA A 372 18.04 20.40 -5.50
CA ALA A 372 17.21 20.66 -6.67
C ALA A 372 17.50 19.63 -7.77
N SER A 373 18.79 19.37 -8.01
CA SER A 373 19.24 18.34 -8.94
C SER A 373 18.82 16.94 -8.48
N PHE A 374 18.97 16.64 -7.18
CA PHE A 374 18.52 15.36 -6.63
C PHE A 374 17.01 15.14 -6.85
N TRP A 375 16.19 16.15 -6.54
CA TRP A 375 14.75 16.06 -6.73
C TRP A 375 14.34 15.91 -8.20
N ALA A 376 15.01 16.63 -9.10
CA ALA A 376 14.81 16.48 -10.54
C ALA A 376 15.15 15.07 -11.04
N ASN A 377 16.24 14.47 -10.52
CA ASN A 377 16.64 13.10 -10.85
C ASN A 377 15.60 12.08 -10.41
N VAL A 378 15.06 12.21 -9.18
CA VAL A 378 14.00 11.34 -8.67
C VAL A 378 12.75 11.43 -9.53
N LEU A 379 12.28 12.64 -9.84
CA LEU A 379 11.09 12.84 -10.68
C LEU A 379 11.26 12.30 -12.11
N SER A 380 12.48 12.30 -12.62
CA SER A 380 12.80 11.87 -13.99
C SER A 380 13.21 10.39 -14.07
N GLY A 381 13.29 9.68 -12.94
CA GLY A 381 13.73 8.28 -12.91
C GLY A 381 15.17 8.08 -13.37
N VAL A 382 16.08 9.02 -13.06
CA VAL A 382 17.49 8.96 -13.49
C VAL A 382 18.22 7.85 -12.73
N ASP A 383 18.85 6.95 -13.49
CA ASP A 383 19.87 6.03 -12.96
C ASP A 383 21.23 6.72 -12.99
N ALA A 384 21.80 6.97 -11.80
CA ALA A 384 23.05 7.69 -11.65
C ALA A 384 24.30 6.80 -11.61
N VAL A 385 24.13 5.47 -11.73
CA VAL A 385 25.24 4.52 -11.73
C VAL A 385 26.04 4.61 -13.02
N THR A 386 27.37 4.62 -12.90
CA THR A 386 28.30 4.63 -14.03
C THR A 386 29.35 3.55 -13.87
N GLU A 387 30.11 3.27 -14.93
CA GLU A 387 31.36 2.51 -14.79
C GLU A 387 32.32 3.31 -13.89
N VAL A 388 33.17 2.60 -13.16
CA VAL A 388 34.18 3.20 -12.27
C VAL A 388 35.07 4.17 -13.05
N PRO A 389 35.19 5.44 -12.62
CA PRO A 389 36.06 6.40 -13.27
C PRO A 389 37.54 5.96 -13.20
N PRO A 390 38.33 6.10 -14.28
CA PRO A 390 39.74 5.68 -14.28
C PRO A 390 40.62 6.34 -13.20
N GLN A 391 40.19 7.49 -12.68
CA GLN A 391 40.87 8.22 -11.61
C GLN A 391 40.66 7.60 -10.22
N ARG A 392 39.65 6.73 -10.05
CA ARG A 392 39.36 6.05 -8.78
C ARG A 392 40.22 4.80 -8.62
N TRP A 393 40.03 3.82 -9.51
CA TRP A 393 40.84 2.62 -9.56
C TRP A 393 40.79 1.94 -10.94
N ASP A 394 41.81 1.13 -11.22
CA ASP A 394 42.01 0.51 -12.53
C ASP A 394 41.16 -0.76 -12.69
N THR A 395 40.05 -0.65 -13.42
CA THR A 395 39.16 -1.78 -13.71
C THR A 395 39.88 -2.90 -14.47
N SER A 396 40.85 -2.60 -15.34
CA SER A 396 41.58 -3.64 -16.09
C SER A 396 42.39 -4.57 -15.19
N ARG A 397 42.81 -4.07 -14.03
CA ARG A 397 43.57 -4.82 -13.02
C ARG A 397 42.66 -5.63 -12.09
N TYR A 398 41.55 -5.04 -11.67
CA TYR A 398 40.76 -5.55 -10.54
C TYR A 398 39.41 -6.15 -10.91
N TYR A 399 38.95 -6.01 -12.15
CA TYR A 399 37.68 -6.59 -12.61
C TYR A 399 37.90 -7.98 -13.24
N ASP A 400 37.00 -8.90 -12.91
CA ASP A 400 36.81 -10.18 -13.58
C ASP A 400 35.36 -10.62 -13.42
N ALA A 401 34.69 -10.98 -14.51
CA ALA A 401 33.25 -11.27 -14.48
C ALA A 401 32.88 -12.46 -13.59
N GLU A 402 33.82 -13.38 -13.33
CA GLU A 402 33.63 -14.54 -12.46
C GLU A 402 34.10 -14.28 -11.02
N GLY A 403 34.65 -13.08 -10.74
CA GLY A 403 35.16 -12.69 -9.42
C GLY A 403 36.39 -13.49 -8.98
N GLN A 404 37.11 -14.14 -9.90
CA GLN A 404 38.19 -15.05 -9.53
C GLN A 404 39.52 -14.33 -9.22
N GLY A 405 40.31 -14.92 -8.31
CA GLY A 405 41.69 -14.50 -8.08
C GLY A 405 41.86 -13.17 -7.34
N GLY A 406 40.92 -12.82 -6.44
CA GLY A 406 40.99 -11.56 -5.69
C GLY A 406 40.58 -10.34 -6.51
N LYS A 407 39.63 -10.55 -7.44
CA LYS A 407 39.04 -9.53 -8.31
C LYS A 407 37.56 -9.37 -8.02
N THR A 408 36.99 -8.25 -8.43
CA THR A 408 35.57 -7.95 -8.25
C THR A 408 34.75 -8.28 -9.51
N PRO A 409 33.55 -8.87 -9.37
CA PRO A 409 32.63 -9.12 -10.48
C PRO A 409 31.87 -7.86 -10.92
N SER A 410 32.05 -6.73 -10.24
CA SER A 410 31.39 -5.47 -10.56
C SER A 410 32.38 -4.35 -10.83
N ARG A 411 32.03 -3.48 -11.77
CA ARG A 411 32.78 -2.29 -12.16
C ARG A 411 31.89 -1.06 -12.22
N TRP A 412 30.76 -1.12 -11.55
CA TRP A 412 29.69 -0.12 -11.57
C TRP A 412 29.50 0.49 -10.20
N GLY A 413 29.25 1.79 -10.12
CA GLY A 413 28.96 2.47 -8.87
C GLY A 413 28.42 3.89 -9.09
N GLY A 414 27.87 4.48 -8.04
CA GLY A 414 27.48 5.88 -8.00
C GLY A 414 28.62 6.75 -7.49
N PHE A 415 29.16 7.65 -8.31
CA PHE A 415 30.27 8.51 -7.93
C PHE A 415 29.82 9.96 -7.82
N LEU A 416 30.26 10.65 -6.77
CA LEU A 416 30.04 12.08 -6.63
C LEU A 416 30.69 12.84 -7.79
N PRO A 417 30.03 13.88 -8.33
CA PRO A 417 30.67 14.80 -9.26
C PRO A 417 31.77 15.59 -8.54
N GLU A 418 32.60 16.32 -9.31
CA GLU A 418 33.50 17.29 -8.70
C GLU A 418 32.69 18.37 -7.96
N ILE A 419 32.95 18.51 -6.66
CA ILE A 419 32.28 19.47 -5.79
C ILE A 419 33.30 20.55 -5.42
N GLY A 420 32.99 21.80 -5.78
CA GLY A 420 33.80 22.95 -5.36
C GLY A 420 33.79 23.09 -3.84
N PHE A 421 34.96 23.07 -3.22
CA PHE A 421 35.14 23.27 -1.79
C PHE A 421 36.10 24.45 -1.56
N ASP A 422 35.65 25.47 -0.82
CA ASP A 422 36.49 26.60 -0.43
C ASP A 422 37.03 26.38 0.99
N PRO A 423 38.29 25.92 1.14
CA PRO A 423 38.86 25.65 2.46
C PRO A 423 39.06 26.94 3.28
N LEU A 424 39.23 28.09 2.63
CA LEU A 424 39.49 29.36 3.30
C LEU A 424 38.23 29.87 4.02
N ARG A 425 37.04 29.61 3.46
CA ARG A 425 35.76 29.88 4.13
C ARG A 425 35.68 29.26 5.53
N TYR A 426 36.30 28.09 5.70
CA TYR A 426 36.28 27.32 6.94
C TYR A 426 37.56 27.49 7.78
N GLY A 427 38.49 28.36 7.36
CA GLY A 427 39.79 28.54 8.02
C GLY A 427 40.66 27.28 7.99
N ILE A 428 40.53 26.47 6.93
CA ILE A 428 41.35 25.28 6.69
C ILE A 428 42.50 25.70 5.76
N PRO A 429 43.77 25.54 6.17
CA PRO A 429 44.90 25.81 5.28
C PRO A 429 44.87 24.88 4.05
N PRO A 430 45.09 25.38 2.82
CA PRO A 430 45.11 24.55 1.63
C PRO A 430 46.14 23.40 1.69
N SER A 431 47.25 23.60 2.41
CA SER A 431 48.26 22.55 2.65
C SER A 431 47.74 21.34 3.43
N SER A 432 46.70 21.53 4.25
CA SER A 432 46.11 20.48 5.08
C SER A 432 45.18 19.55 4.30
N LEU A 433 44.68 19.98 3.13
CA LEU A 433 43.69 19.23 2.36
C LEU A 433 44.17 17.82 1.97
N ALA A 434 45.45 17.67 1.62
CA ALA A 434 46.02 16.37 1.26
C ALA A 434 46.10 15.39 2.46
N SER A 435 45.86 15.87 3.68
CA SER A 435 45.88 15.08 4.92
C SER A 435 44.49 14.89 5.53
N ILE A 436 43.41 15.41 4.91
CA ILE A 436 42.04 15.30 5.42
C ILE A 436 41.20 14.49 4.46
N GLU A 437 40.45 13.52 5.01
CA GLU A 437 39.52 12.72 4.22
C GLU A 437 38.43 13.60 3.58
N PRO A 438 38.16 13.44 2.26
CA PRO A 438 37.14 14.23 1.57
C PRO A 438 35.75 14.15 2.23
N VAL A 439 35.39 13.01 2.85
CA VAL A 439 34.13 12.85 3.58
C VAL A 439 33.96 13.89 4.70
N GLN A 440 35.04 14.25 5.42
CA GLN A 440 34.98 15.27 6.47
C GLN A 440 34.69 16.66 5.90
N LEU A 441 35.26 16.97 4.73
CA LEU A 441 35.10 18.27 4.07
C LEU A 441 33.71 18.41 3.45
N LEU A 442 33.23 17.36 2.79
CA LEU A 442 31.90 17.36 2.18
C LEU A 442 30.78 17.32 3.22
N ALA A 443 30.98 16.63 4.35
CA ALA A 443 30.05 16.69 5.49
C ALA A 443 29.97 18.10 6.09
N LEU A 444 31.10 18.80 6.22
CA LEU A 444 31.14 20.21 6.62
C LEU A 444 30.37 21.12 5.65
N GLU A 445 30.58 20.94 4.36
CA GLU A 445 29.87 21.68 3.32
C GLU A 445 28.35 21.39 3.36
N ALA A 446 27.95 20.13 3.49
CA ALA A 446 26.54 19.73 3.58
C ALA A 446 25.87 20.30 4.84
N ALA A 447 26.53 20.23 6.00
CA ALA A 447 26.04 20.80 7.25
C ALA A 447 25.86 22.32 7.15
N HIS A 448 26.83 23.01 6.55
CA HIS A 448 26.73 24.44 6.29
C HIS A 448 25.55 24.76 5.36
N ARG A 449 25.39 24.03 4.24
CA ARG A 449 24.27 24.22 3.30
C ARG A 449 22.91 23.96 3.96
N ALA A 450 22.81 22.98 4.86
CA ALA A 450 21.58 22.70 5.60
C ALA A 450 21.19 23.86 6.53
N LEU A 451 22.17 24.52 7.18
CA LEU A 451 21.92 25.74 7.95
C LEU A 451 21.49 26.91 7.06
N VAL A 452 22.10 27.07 5.88
CA VAL A 452 21.70 28.09 4.90
C VAL A 452 20.26 27.86 4.45
N ASP A 453 19.90 26.62 4.12
CA ASP A 453 18.54 26.24 3.72
C ASP A 453 17.50 26.43 4.84
N ALA A 454 17.91 26.25 6.10
CA ALA A 454 17.08 26.60 7.27
C ALA A 454 16.95 28.12 7.50
N GLY A 455 17.68 28.96 6.75
CA GLY A 455 17.67 30.43 6.87
C GLY A 455 18.61 30.98 7.94
N TYR A 456 19.43 30.14 8.57
CA TYR A 456 20.33 30.51 9.67
C TYR A 456 21.66 31.13 9.22
N GLU A 457 21.84 31.36 7.91
CA GLU A 457 22.90 32.25 7.42
C GLU A 457 22.56 33.72 7.71
N GLN A 458 21.27 34.08 7.68
CA GLN A 458 20.80 35.46 7.87
C GLN A 458 20.16 35.68 9.24
N ARG A 459 19.66 34.62 9.87
CA ARG A 459 18.97 34.66 11.17
C ARG A 459 19.90 34.18 12.28
N ALA A 460 19.82 34.83 13.43
CA ALA A 460 20.49 34.34 14.64
C ALA A 460 19.82 33.06 15.16
N PHE A 461 20.62 32.17 15.75
CA PHE A 461 20.19 30.97 16.46
C PHE A 461 21.15 30.66 17.59
N ASP A 462 20.73 29.84 18.56
CA ASP A 462 21.58 29.46 19.68
C ASP A 462 22.61 28.40 19.27
N ARG A 463 23.79 28.89 18.88
CA ARG A 463 24.96 28.06 18.57
C ARG A 463 25.44 27.24 19.75
N SER A 464 25.31 27.74 20.99
CA SER A 464 25.81 27.05 22.18
C SER A 464 25.03 25.77 22.49
N ARG A 465 23.79 25.68 22.01
CA ARG A 465 22.90 24.50 22.14
C ARG A 465 22.58 23.85 20.79
N THR A 466 23.48 24.03 19.83
CA THR A 466 23.40 23.35 18.54
C THR A 466 24.35 22.15 18.51
N SER A 467 23.79 20.96 18.33
CA SER A 467 24.53 19.70 18.32
C SER A 467 24.72 19.15 16.90
N VAL A 468 25.68 18.24 16.74
CA VAL A 468 26.01 17.60 15.45
C VAL A 468 26.08 16.09 15.62
N VAL A 469 25.30 15.35 14.84
CA VAL A 469 25.32 13.87 14.88
C VAL A 469 25.42 13.33 13.46
N PHE A 470 26.52 12.66 13.11
CA PHE A 470 26.68 12.10 11.76
C PHE A 470 26.80 10.59 11.79
N GLY A 471 26.13 9.92 10.87
CA GLY A 471 26.37 8.52 10.54
C GLY A 471 27.52 8.41 9.56
N ALA A 472 28.60 7.73 9.93
CA ALA A 472 29.74 7.50 9.05
C ALA A 472 30.63 6.36 9.57
N GLU A 473 31.20 5.60 8.65
CA GLU A 473 32.20 4.57 8.92
C GLU A 473 33.63 5.15 8.78
N ALA A 474 34.61 4.51 9.43
CA ALA A 474 36.02 4.82 9.26
C ALA A 474 36.67 3.89 8.23
N GLY A 475 37.74 4.33 7.55
CA GLY A 475 38.54 3.44 6.71
C GLY A 475 38.48 3.70 5.20
N SER A 476 38.20 4.95 4.81
CA SER A 476 38.25 5.40 3.42
C SER A 476 39.68 5.47 2.83
N ASP A 477 39.79 5.85 1.56
CA ASP A 477 41.01 5.76 0.75
C ASP A 477 42.27 6.40 1.37
N LEU A 478 42.17 7.59 1.99
CA LEU A 478 43.33 8.24 2.59
C LEU A 478 43.81 7.48 3.83
N SER A 479 42.89 6.98 4.66
CA SER A 479 43.20 6.11 5.81
C SER A 479 43.92 4.82 5.37
N ASN A 480 43.47 4.21 4.27
CA ASN A 480 44.11 3.03 3.69
C ASN A 480 45.52 3.34 3.18
N ALA A 481 45.70 4.45 2.48
CA ALA A 481 47.01 4.89 1.97
C ALA A 481 47.98 5.25 3.11
N MET A 482 47.49 5.89 4.17
CA MET A 482 48.27 6.16 5.39
C MET A 482 48.68 4.86 6.07
N SER A 483 47.75 3.92 6.23
CA SER A 483 48.02 2.60 6.81
C SER A 483 49.06 1.85 6.01
N LEU A 484 49.01 1.89 4.67
CA LEU A 484 50.02 1.29 3.82
C LEU A 484 51.40 1.93 4.07
N ARG A 485 51.49 3.25 4.12
CA ARG A 485 52.76 3.96 4.40
C ARG A 485 53.33 3.60 5.77
N THR A 486 52.50 3.53 6.81
CA THR A 486 52.97 3.35 8.18
C THR A 486 53.22 1.90 8.56
N VAL A 487 52.45 0.97 7.99
CA VAL A 487 52.49 -0.46 8.37
C VAL A 487 53.36 -1.27 7.42
N LEU A 488 53.40 -0.98 6.12
CA LEU A 488 54.18 -1.79 5.16
C LEU A 488 55.66 -1.99 5.57
N PRO A 489 56.40 -0.97 6.05
CA PRO A 489 57.80 -1.15 6.47
C PRO A 489 57.98 -2.23 7.55
N SER A 490 56.99 -2.52 8.40
CA SER A 490 57.11 -3.61 9.39
C SER A 490 57.14 -5.00 8.75
N TYR A 491 56.64 -5.14 7.53
CA TYR A 491 56.63 -6.40 6.80
C TYR A 491 57.81 -6.55 5.83
N VAL A 492 58.25 -5.44 5.22
CA VAL A 492 59.26 -5.47 4.13
C VAL A 492 60.56 -4.71 4.45
N GLY A 493 60.69 -4.16 5.66
CA GLY A 493 61.87 -3.43 6.14
C GLY A 493 61.80 -1.93 5.88
N GLU A 494 61.84 -1.53 4.61
CA GLU A 494 61.77 -0.12 4.18
C GLU A 494 60.67 0.08 3.14
N LEU A 495 60.10 1.30 3.09
CA LEU A 495 59.11 1.64 2.07
C LEU A 495 59.83 1.83 0.71
N PRO A 496 59.46 1.09 -0.35
CA PRO A 496 60.01 1.31 -1.68
C PRO A 496 59.88 2.77 -2.13
N SER A 497 60.91 3.32 -2.78
CA SER A 497 60.98 4.72 -3.20
C SER A 497 59.79 5.16 -4.05
N GLU A 498 59.33 4.29 -4.94
CA GLU A 498 58.21 4.52 -5.84
C GLU A 498 56.89 4.66 -5.08
N LEU A 499 56.76 3.99 -3.93
CA LEU A 499 55.60 4.11 -3.05
C LEU A 499 55.72 5.33 -2.14
N ASP A 500 56.92 5.67 -1.64
CA ASP A 500 57.10 6.86 -0.80
C ASP A 500 56.74 8.15 -1.55
N GLU A 501 57.06 8.26 -2.83
CA GLU A 501 56.69 9.41 -3.66
C GLU A 501 55.18 9.54 -3.92
N ARG A 502 54.44 8.42 -3.85
CA ARG A 502 53.01 8.36 -4.20
C ARG A 502 52.09 8.40 -3.00
N LEU A 503 52.52 7.89 -1.85
CA LEU A 503 51.70 7.80 -0.65
C LEU A 503 51.66 9.14 0.11
N PRO A 504 50.52 9.47 0.74
CA PRO A 504 50.33 10.73 1.45
C PRO A 504 51.35 10.87 2.58
N ARG A 505 51.93 12.06 2.73
CA ARG A 505 52.92 12.32 3.79
C ARG A 505 52.25 12.52 5.13
N LEU A 506 52.91 12.04 6.19
CA LEU A 506 52.52 12.34 7.55
C LEU A 506 52.76 13.82 7.84
N THR A 507 51.71 14.50 8.27
CA THR A 507 51.68 15.87 8.75
C THR A 507 50.98 15.91 10.11
N GLU A 508 50.96 17.06 10.76
CA GLU A 508 50.18 17.27 11.98
C GLU A 508 48.67 17.10 11.76
N ASP A 509 48.19 17.28 10.52
CA ASP A 509 46.80 17.13 10.14
C ASP A 509 46.39 15.68 9.84
N SER A 510 47.36 14.77 9.64
CA SER A 510 47.08 13.39 9.22
C SER A 510 46.23 12.62 10.23
N PHE A 511 46.51 12.77 11.53
CA PHE A 511 45.77 12.07 12.58
C PHE A 511 44.29 12.51 12.64
N PRO A 512 43.96 13.81 12.84
CA PRO A 512 42.56 14.22 12.82
C PRO A 512 41.89 14.06 11.46
N GLY A 513 42.67 14.04 10.37
CA GLY A 513 42.15 13.94 9.01
C GLY A 513 41.54 12.60 8.62
N VAL A 514 41.82 11.51 9.36
CA VAL A 514 41.32 10.15 9.02
C VAL A 514 40.32 9.58 10.03
N LEU A 515 40.05 10.28 11.13
CA LEU A 515 39.15 9.79 12.19
C LEU A 515 37.68 10.10 11.88
N ALA A 516 36.80 9.10 11.98
CA ALA A 516 35.36 9.26 11.72
C ALA A 516 34.66 10.23 12.70
N ASN A 517 35.05 10.25 13.99
CA ASN A 517 34.49 11.18 14.98
C ASN A 517 34.81 12.66 14.65
N VAL A 518 35.89 12.91 13.91
CA VAL A 518 36.26 14.27 13.49
C VAL A 518 35.32 14.80 12.41
N ILE A 519 34.48 13.98 11.77
CA ILE A 519 33.39 14.49 10.90
C ILE A 519 32.48 15.43 11.71
N ALA A 520 31.85 14.93 12.77
CA ALA A 520 30.99 15.73 13.63
C ALA A 520 31.77 16.84 14.35
N GLY A 521 32.98 16.53 14.85
CA GLY A 521 33.82 17.49 15.55
C GLY A 521 34.30 18.66 14.68
N ARG A 522 34.61 18.42 13.40
CA ARG A 522 35.04 19.46 12.46
C ARG A 522 33.86 20.34 12.06
N ILE A 523 32.67 19.76 11.87
CA ILE A 523 31.44 20.55 11.67
C ILE A 523 31.21 21.48 12.86
N ALA A 524 31.19 20.93 14.07
CA ALA A 524 30.97 21.71 15.29
C ALA A 524 32.03 22.81 15.46
N ASN A 525 33.31 22.49 15.27
CA ASN A 525 34.39 23.44 15.40
C ASN A 525 34.36 24.55 14.35
N ARG A 526 34.12 24.22 13.07
CA ARG A 526 34.20 25.19 11.96
C ARG A 526 32.93 26.02 11.78
N LEU A 527 31.81 25.53 12.27
CA LEU A 527 30.54 26.28 12.30
C LEU A 527 30.27 26.93 13.68
N ASP A 528 31.20 26.79 14.64
CA ASP A 528 31.12 27.35 15.99
C ASP A 528 29.85 26.90 16.73
N LEU A 529 29.69 25.59 16.86
CA LEU A 529 28.54 24.93 17.49
C LEU A 529 28.98 24.32 18.82
N GLY A 530 28.33 24.71 19.92
CA GLY A 530 28.71 24.37 21.29
C GLY A 530 27.98 23.18 21.89
N GLY A 531 27.04 22.57 21.17
CA GLY A 531 26.31 21.38 21.62
C GLY A 531 27.14 20.10 21.53
N ALA A 532 26.47 18.96 21.79
CA ALA A 532 27.08 17.65 21.67
C ALA A 532 27.50 17.38 20.22
N ASN A 533 28.63 16.70 20.03
CA ASN A 533 29.04 16.23 18.72
C ASN A 533 29.62 14.82 18.79
N TYR A 534 29.16 13.94 17.92
CA TYR A 534 29.69 12.58 17.78
C TYR A 534 29.24 11.94 16.48
N THR A 535 29.95 10.88 16.12
CA THR A 535 29.64 10.02 14.98
C THR A 535 29.04 8.72 15.47
N VAL A 536 28.04 8.20 14.77
CA VAL A 536 27.42 6.89 15.01
C VAL A 536 27.69 5.97 13.84
N ASP A 537 27.81 4.68 14.12
CA ASP A 537 28.00 3.65 13.11
C ASP A 537 27.07 2.47 13.41
N ALA A 538 26.14 2.26 12.48
CA ALA A 538 25.22 1.13 12.40
C ALA A 538 25.21 0.60 10.96
N ALA A 539 26.37 0.61 10.29
CA ALA A 539 26.54 0.28 8.87
C ALA A 539 25.53 1.05 7.99
N CYS A 540 24.75 0.35 7.15
CA CYS A 540 23.76 0.94 6.26
C CYS A 540 22.67 1.77 6.99
N ALA A 541 22.45 1.55 8.29
CA ALA A 541 21.45 2.26 9.10
C ALA A 541 22.01 3.49 9.83
N SER A 542 23.28 3.85 9.62
CA SER A 542 23.97 4.91 10.37
C SER A 542 23.28 6.28 10.28
N SER A 543 22.77 6.67 9.09
CA SER A 543 22.08 7.95 8.91
C SER A 543 20.75 8.02 9.68
N LEU A 544 19.98 6.92 9.72
CA LEU A 544 18.75 6.84 10.51
C LEU A 544 19.04 6.73 12.01
N THR A 545 20.14 6.10 12.40
CA THR A 545 20.62 6.09 13.78
C THR A 545 21.01 7.50 14.22
N ALA A 546 21.63 8.30 13.35
CA ALA A 546 21.92 9.71 13.63
C ALA A 546 20.64 10.53 13.85
N VAL A 547 19.58 10.27 13.08
CA VAL A 547 18.25 10.87 13.27
C VAL A 547 17.62 10.45 14.60
N ASP A 548 17.63 9.15 14.93
CA ASP A 548 17.12 8.65 16.23
C ASP A 548 17.78 9.37 17.40
N VAL A 549 19.10 9.46 17.36
CA VAL A 549 19.87 10.11 18.42
C VAL A 549 19.64 11.63 18.44
N ALA A 550 19.53 12.29 17.29
CA ALA A 550 19.19 13.70 17.22
C ALA A 550 17.79 14.00 17.81
N CYS A 551 16.81 13.14 17.53
CA CYS A 551 15.48 13.22 18.12
C CYS A 551 15.53 13.08 19.64
N LYS A 552 16.36 12.18 20.18
CA LYS A 552 16.57 12.01 21.63
C LYS A 552 17.20 13.25 22.25
N GLU A 553 18.22 13.84 21.62
CA GLU A 553 18.85 15.08 22.09
C GLU A 553 17.86 16.26 22.14
N LEU A 554 17.02 16.41 21.10
CA LEU A 554 15.99 17.44 21.06
C LEU A 554 14.90 17.20 22.10
N THR A 555 14.44 15.97 22.25
CA THR A 555 13.37 15.62 23.21
C THR A 555 13.84 15.74 24.65
N ALA A 556 15.11 15.40 24.93
CA ALA A 556 15.73 15.58 26.24
C ALA A 556 15.96 17.06 26.61
N GLY A 557 15.87 17.97 25.64
CA GLY A 557 16.11 19.39 25.86
C GLY A 557 17.59 19.74 26.02
N THR A 558 18.52 18.84 25.73
CA THR A 558 19.97 19.12 25.75
C THR A 558 20.37 20.01 24.58
N SER A 559 19.67 19.91 23.45
CA SER A 559 19.88 20.69 22.24
C SER A 559 18.61 21.45 21.82
N ASP A 560 18.78 22.60 21.16
CA ASP A 560 17.67 23.36 20.54
C ASP A 560 17.64 23.21 19.02
N LEU A 561 18.79 22.87 18.43
CA LEU A 561 18.96 22.50 17.03
C LEU A 561 19.94 21.33 16.95
N VAL A 562 19.67 20.37 16.07
CA VAL A 562 20.63 19.30 15.77
C VAL A 562 20.84 19.22 14.27
N LEU A 563 22.11 19.33 13.84
CA LEU A 563 22.52 18.95 12.49
C LEU A 563 22.76 17.45 12.49
N CYS A 564 21.92 16.69 11.80
CA CYS A 564 22.12 15.26 11.66
C CYS A 564 22.22 14.83 10.21
N GLY A 565 23.06 13.83 9.94
CA GLY A 565 23.35 13.45 8.56
C GLY A 565 23.98 12.08 8.41
N GLY A 566 24.22 11.70 7.17
CA GLY A 566 25.02 10.54 6.80
C GLY A 566 26.05 10.96 5.77
N ALA A 567 27.27 10.44 5.87
CA ALA A 567 28.34 10.72 4.93
C ALA A 567 29.11 9.43 4.63
N ASP A 568 29.09 9.03 3.36
CA ASP A 568 29.76 7.83 2.89
C ASP A 568 30.44 8.06 1.54
N LEU A 569 31.73 7.75 1.49
CA LEU A 569 32.55 7.82 0.28
C LEU A 569 33.30 6.49 0.04
N HIS A 570 32.81 5.39 0.63
CA HIS A 570 33.38 4.05 0.45
C HIS A 570 32.98 3.51 -0.92
N ASN A 571 33.79 3.84 -1.92
CA ASN A 571 33.62 3.41 -3.29
C ASN A 571 34.97 3.10 -3.96
N GLY A 572 35.97 2.79 -3.13
CA GLY A 572 37.33 2.46 -3.52
C GLY A 572 37.53 0.97 -3.77
N ILE A 573 38.71 0.59 -4.28
CA ILE A 573 38.97 -0.82 -4.61
C ILE A 573 38.91 -1.75 -3.38
N ASN A 574 39.29 -1.26 -2.20
CA ASN A 574 39.20 -2.05 -0.97
C ASN A 574 37.75 -2.49 -0.71
N ASP A 575 36.80 -1.56 -0.85
CA ASP A 575 35.37 -1.79 -0.62
C ASP A 575 34.82 -2.81 -1.64
N TYR A 576 35.14 -2.63 -2.93
CA TYR A 576 34.70 -3.57 -3.98
C TYR A 576 35.20 -4.99 -3.73
N LEU A 577 36.43 -5.18 -3.27
CA LEU A 577 36.98 -6.51 -2.98
C LEU A 577 36.35 -7.13 -1.72
N LEU A 578 36.11 -6.33 -0.68
CA LEU A 578 35.44 -6.80 0.53
C LEU A 578 33.98 -7.21 0.24
N PHE A 579 33.21 -6.38 -0.45
CA PHE A 579 31.83 -6.73 -0.84
C PHE A 579 31.76 -7.87 -1.87
N ALA A 580 32.74 -7.97 -2.78
CA ALA A 580 32.84 -9.13 -3.67
C ALA A 580 33.08 -10.42 -2.89
N SER A 581 33.91 -10.40 -1.84
CA SER A 581 34.15 -11.57 -0.99
C SER A 581 32.88 -12.03 -0.27
N ALA A 582 31.98 -11.10 0.05
CA ALA A 582 30.66 -11.37 0.61
C ALA A 582 29.58 -11.71 -0.44
N HIS A 583 29.93 -11.75 -1.72
CA HIS A 583 29.00 -11.98 -2.84
C HIS A 583 27.83 -10.99 -2.86
N ALA A 584 28.06 -9.76 -2.40
CA ALA A 584 27.01 -8.76 -2.25
C ALA A 584 26.80 -7.92 -3.52
N LEU A 585 27.81 -7.78 -4.37
CA LEU A 585 27.78 -6.87 -5.51
C LEU A 585 27.02 -7.44 -6.71
N SER A 586 26.18 -6.60 -7.30
CA SER A 586 25.54 -6.86 -8.59
C SER A 586 26.59 -6.78 -9.72
N PRO A 587 26.75 -7.83 -10.54
CA PRO A 587 27.61 -7.78 -11.73
C PRO A 587 27.10 -6.79 -12.79
N THR A 588 25.78 -6.57 -12.84
CA THR A 588 25.13 -5.63 -13.76
C THR A 588 25.16 -4.19 -13.24
N GLY A 589 25.54 -3.97 -11.99
CA GLY A 589 25.63 -2.65 -11.38
C GLY A 589 24.27 -2.05 -11.03
N ARG A 590 23.21 -2.86 -10.95
CA ARG A 590 21.86 -2.37 -10.70
C ARG A 590 21.31 -2.91 -9.39
N SER A 591 20.99 -2.01 -8.47
CA SER A 591 20.19 -2.33 -7.28
C SER A 591 18.71 -2.49 -7.67
N ALA A 592 18.34 -3.64 -8.25
CA ALA A 592 17.01 -3.93 -8.78
C ALA A 592 15.97 -4.26 -7.67
N THR A 593 15.70 -3.28 -6.81
CA THR A 593 14.87 -3.44 -5.60
C THR A 593 13.50 -4.04 -5.92
N PHE A 594 13.20 -5.19 -5.30
CA PHE A 594 11.96 -5.98 -5.46
C PHE A 594 11.72 -6.59 -6.86
N ASP A 595 12.67 -6.49 -7.78
CA ASP A 595 12.58 -7.12 -9.10
C ASP A 595 13.03 -8.58 -9.04
N SER A 596 12.42 -9.43 -9.89
CA SER A 596 12.84 -10.81 -10.12
C SER A 596 14.29 -10.97 -10.58
N ALA A 597 14.87 -9.92 -11.17
CA ALA A 597 16.23 -9.87 -11.67
C ALA A 597 17.25 -9.35 -10.63
N ALA A 598 16.86 -9.15 -9.36
CA ALA A 598 17.78 -8.69 -8.33
C ALA A 598 18.95 -9.68 -8.11
N ASP A 599 20.17 -9.19 -8.33
CA ASP A 599 21.41 -9.98 -8.33
C ASP A 599 22.52 -9.42 -7.42
N GLY A 600 22.20 -8.40 -6.61
CA GLY A 600 23.11 -7.77 -5.65
C GLY A 600 22.90 -6.26 -5.54
N ILE A 601 23.86 -5.58 -4.91
CA ILE A 601 23.88 -4.12 -4.75
C ILE A 601 24.91 -3.46 -5.67
N ALA A 602 24.66 -2.20 -6.05
CA ALA A 602 25.69 -1.28 -6.53
C ALA A 602 26.09 -0.33 -5.41
N LEU A 603 27.40 -0.11 -5.23
CA LEU A 603 27.92 0.86 -4.26
C LEU A 603 27.71 2.28 -4.76
N GLY A 604 27.65 3.24 -3.84
CA GLY A 604 27.47 4.64 -4.18
C GLY A 604 27.98 5.56 -3.08
N GLU A 605 28.54 6.70 -3.49
CA GLU A 605 28.96 7.77 -2.59
C GLU A 605 27.80 8.71 -2.30
N GLY A 606 27.77 9.33 -1.12
CA GLY A 606 26.74 10.30 -0.77
C GLY A 606 26.97 11.00 0.55
N VAL A 607 26.57 12.27 0.60
CA VAL A 607 26.54 13.05 1.84
C VAL A 607 25.20 13.77 1.94
N ALA A 608 24.51 13.63 3.06
CA ALA A 608 23.26 14.33 3.32
C ALA A 608 23.22 14.84 4.76
N CYS A 609 22.61 16.00 4.96
CA CYS A 609 22.41 16.61 6.27
C CYS A 609 21.02 17.24 6.34
N VAL A 610 20.38 17.10 7.50
CA VAL A 610 19.15 17.80 7.86
C VAL A 610 19.36 18.57 9.16
N ALA A 611 18.71 19.73 9.26
CA ALA A 611 18.62 20.51 10.48
C ALA A 611 17.28 20.20 11.16
N LEU A 612 17.34 19.74 12.42
CA LEU A 612 16.19 19.32 13.20
C LEU A 612 15.95 20.25 14.39
N LYS A 613 14.68 20.50 14.68
CA LYS A 613 14.21 21.22 15.88
C LYS A 613 12.94 20.57 16.42
N ARG A 614 12.62 20.81 17.69
CA ARG A 614 11.27 20.51 18.20
C ARG A 614 10.25 21.32 17.38
N LEU A 615 9.12 20.73 17.00
CA LEU A 615 8.11 21.38 16.16
C LEU A 615 7.66 22.71 16.77
N ALA A 616 7.38 22.73 18.08
CA ALA A 616 6.99 23.94 18.79
C ALA A 616 8.06 25.06 18.71
N ASP A 617 9.35 24.72 18.70
CA ASP A 617 10.42 25.70 18.55
C ASP A 617 10.56 26.18 17.11
N ALA A 618 10.38 25.28 16.14
CA ALA A 618 10.35 25.64 14.72
C ALA A 618 9.21 26.62 14.42
N GLU A 619 8.02 26.37 14.97
CA GLU A 619 6.86 27.26 14.85
C GLU A 619 7.10 28.60 15.53
N ARG A 620 7.61 28.58 16.78
CA ARG A 620 7.97 29.80 17.52
C ARG A 620 8.94 30.67 16.74
N ASP A 621 9.95 30.05 16.14
CA ASP A 621 11.03 30.74 15.46
C ASP A 621 10.69 31.05 13.99
N GLY A 622 9.50 30.66 13.51
CA GLY A 622 9.05 30.90 12.13
C GLY A 622 9.92 30.19 11.10
N ASP A 623 10.38 28.98 11.42
CA ASP A 623 11.13 28.14 10.49
C ASP A 623 10.21 27.53 9.43
N ARG A 624 10.77 27.27 8.24
CA ARG A 624 10.09 26.45 7.24
C ARG A 624 10.12 25.00 7.69
N VAL A 625 8.96 24.38 7.87
CA VAL A 625 8.84 22.95 8.21
C VAL A 625 8.62 22.14 6.94
N TYR A 626 9.60 21.32 6.57
CA TYR A 626 9.50 20.42 5.42
C TYR A 626 8.63 19.19 5.73
N ALA A 627 8.87 18.61 6.90
CA ALA A 627 8.17 17.43 7.40
C ALA A 627 8.31 17.37 8.93
N VAL A 628 7.48 16.53 9.55
CA VAL A 628 7.49 16.28 11.00
C VAL A 628 7.74 14.80 11.24
N ILE A 629 8.78 14.48 12.00
CA ILE A 629 9.12 13.14 12.46
C ILE A 629 8.25 12.83 13.69
N LYS A 630 7.32 11.88 13.54
CA LYS A 630 6.39 11.46 14.60
C LYS A 630 6.93 10.34 15.47
N GLY A 631 7.85 9.54 14.95
CA GLY A 631 8.49 8.44 15.66
C GLY A 631 9.70 7.92 14.90
N VAL A 632 10.67 7.39 15.64
CA VAL A 632 11.83 6.66 15.12
C VAL A 632 11.98 5.40 15.96
N GLY A 633 12.24 4.27 15.32
CA GLY A 633 12.42 2.98 15.97
C GLY A 633 13.70 2.33 15.49
N ALA A 634 14.39 1.65 16.40
CA ALA A 634 15.53 0.81 16.10
C ALA A 634 15.29 -0.57 16.70
N ALA A 635 15.66 -1.60 15.95
CA ALA A 635 15.64 -2.98 16.38
C ALA A 635 16.88 -3.69 15.83
N SER A 636 17.17 -4.86 16.37
CA SER A 636 18.19 -5.77 15.87
C SER A 636 17.56 -7.14 15.72
N ASP A 637 17.94 -7.86 14.66
CA ASP A 637 17.53 -9.25 14.44
C ASP A 637 18.07 -10.19 15.53
N GLY A 638 18.97 -9.71 16.38
CA GLY A 638 19.54 -10.46 17.49
C GLY A 638 20.35 -11.65 16.99
N ARG A 639 20.03 -12.85 17.47
CA ARG A 639 20.68 -14.08 17.03
C ARG A 639 20.01 -14.60 15.75
N ALA A 640 20.45 -14.11 14.60
CA ALA A 640 20.05 -14.57 13.27
C ALA A 640 21.04 -15.61 12.69
N LEU A 641 20.79 -16.08 11.47
CA LEU A 641 21.66 -17.03 10.75
C LEU A 641 22.95 -16.39 10.17
N GLY A 642 23.12 -15.07 10.31
CA GLY A 642 24.26 -14.28 9.81
C GLY A 642 24.82 -13.30 10.84
N LEU A 643 25.88 -12.57 10.46
CA LEU A 643 26.66 -11.63 11.28
C LEU A 643 26.39 -10.18 10.87
#